data_AF-A0A318YIP0-F1
#
_entry.id   AF-A0A318YIP0-F1
#
_cell.length_a   1.000
_cell.length_b   1.000
_cell.length_c   1.000
_cell.angle_alpha   90.00
_cell.angle_beta   90.00
_cell.angle_gamma   90.00
#
_symmetry.space_group_name_H-M   'P 1'
#
loop_
_entity.id
_entity.type
_entity.pdbx_description
1 polymer ?
#
loop_
_entity_poly.entity_id
_entity_poly.type
_entity_poly.pdbx_seq_one_letter_code
_entity_poly.pdbx_strand_id
1 'polypeptide(L)'
;MVANLWVQMRAENTEETMNRDPMYRKEGRALGVVFENVTVIGVAAGVDGIMTLPAMINKIVQWPVTVLTQMTGKRKTLTTQIIRDANGVVFPGELMLVLGRSGAGCITLLKTLANSQGSFLEVQGQLAYAGLSGKEMAHRYRSEVVYANEEDFHFSTLTVKNTMEFALWLRKPANETRSDSDFARENIDVFLGSVGLSHTADMIMIPDFLISVTSPADCLIRKDAAGIVPTDSDQLAAAFRKSPEYQELRKEIEAYHTQVGKNSRLIQEFRDNVQQICSCWVSKLAIVPNPLPKQIWIMILRYYQLLWGDKRTFLIILAFVVLNAVINGPAYYMAPKDETGSYEKSSALFFALIYFYLNALTEVVTTVKSRSILLKQAQYGFLHPSAFVIARAIADIPIAFFQCLVFSCLYYFSIDLQCTASAFWIFVLIVFAYYTAVQSLFRSAIPVGLLYSGFGPGRPTQHRWGSWLRRASPSPYALEALMGNEFTGINLTCSESEMVLITGSLKAHDPVAGSVYLVDYFGYTRDHLWRNFGIIMVLWFLYTVLGSIGLTVMTRESGGSQSRIFKSSKQRDEESLPKSAASSSSATQTICEDSQPDGMRIEGAPDSNFTFTDVSYTVAHDGEDKQLLHKVSGYARPGQLTALMGASGAGKTTLLDTLAQRKRTGKIEGTFRLNGEMLDESFERSCGFVMQQDIHEPFATVREALEFSAHLRQPAHISNEDKMAYVEHIIHLLDLENIAEALVGQPGDGQLSVEERKRVTIGVELAARPSSLLFLDEPTSGLDSQASFELVLFLRRIAAEGIPVLCTIHQPSGVLFDMFDQVLLLAPGGRTVYFGETGENSSKVVDYFGRHDATIGSDTNPAEFILSTVTSKNEGSLDWPAIWRASAENQALEATITQLNSTVASKETKINPSQLYASSSQNKYALSLLAQTIADTKRHWISVWRDGMYNFSKIAKSLFVSMFIAFSFFHAGYTLQGLQNQMIALLLLSWIIPTTCADLQDLWFRKWAIFTAREQNGIYDWRALLTALIVVEIPWQLFTYTLVYLATYWTVGYPNETPIAGLYYFMWILLGIFGTGYSHLLAALFPSATLGGYANSLFWVVLMIVSGVLTPHAYLNDFYRPWLFWIDPMRYFFGASLGSVLHGVAVECSSSDLVVFDAPPGSTCGQYAAAFLGSNPGYIVNPNATADCSYCPYSVGDEYLDTLDYSYGQRWWNWAVFVGFCCTNFMLVYVVV
;
A
#
# COMPACT_ATOMS: atom_id res chain seq x y z
N MET A 1 -37.42 -31.35 -36.05
CA MET A 1 -36.68 -30.71 -37.17
C MET A 1 -35.99 -29.44 -36.66
N VAL A 2 -35.08 -29.59 -35.69
CA VAL A 2 -34.09 -28.59 -35.24
C VAL A 2 -32.81 -29.38 -34.96
N ALA A 3 -32.36 -30.03 -36.02
CA ALA A 3 -31.07 -30.68 -36.14
C ALA A 3 -30.50 -30.07 -37.42
N ASN A 4 -29.50 -29.18 -37.28
CA ASN A 4 -28.55 -28.70 -38.32
C ASN A 4 -27.96 -27.29 -38.09
N LEU A 5 -28.14 -26.65 -36.94
CA LEU A 5 -27.38 -25.44 -36.60
C LEU A 5 -26.79 -25.53 -35.20
N TRP A 6 -25.76 -26.36 -35.07
CA TRP A 6 -24.69 -26.13 -34.12
C TRP A 6 -23.42 -25.94 -34.94
N VAL A 7 -23.04 -24.67 -35.09
CA VAL A 7 -21.80 -24.29 -35.74
C VAL A 7 -20.66 -24.89 -34.94
N GLN A 8 -19.93 -25.71 -35.66
CA GLN A 8 -18.71 -26.39 -35.32
C GLN A 8 -17.62 -25.34 -35.05
N MET A 9 -17.62 -24.66 -33.90
CA MET A 9 -16.40 -24.03 -33.36
C MET A 9 -15.47 -25.11 -32.82
N ARG A 10 -15.04 -26.01 -33.73
CA ARG A 10 -13.66 -26.48 -33.71
C ARG A 10 -12.86 -25.20 -33.91
N ALA A 11 -12.00 -24.86 -32.97
CA ALA A 11 -10.99 -23.85 -33.25
C ALA A 11 -10.32 -24.25 -34.57
N GLU A 12 -10.56 -23.50 -35.65
CA GLU A 12 -9.74 -23.52 -36.87
C GLU A 12 -8.38 -22.86 -36.59
N ASN A 13 -7.87 -22.98 -35.36
CA ASN A 13 -6.44 -23.02 -35.15
C ASN A 13 -6.02 -24.42 -35.59
N THR A 14 -5.56 -24.49 -36.84
CA THR A 14 -4.95 -25.67 -37.47
C THR A 14 -4.26 -26.57 -36.44
N GLU A 15 -4.37 -27.89 -36.55
CA GLU A 15 -3.56 -28.82 -35.74
C GLU A 15 -2.06 -28.45 -35.74
N GLU A 16 -1.59 -27.74 -36.78
CA GLU A 16 -0.27 -27.10 -36.84
C GLU A 16 0.00 -25.99 -35.80
N THR A 17 -0.96 -25.13 -35.46
CA THR A 17 -0.77 -24.06 -34.46
C THR A 17 -0.82 -24.59 -33.03
N MET A 18 -1.73 -25.53 -32.71
CA MET A 18 -1.74 -26.23 -31.41
C MET A 18 -0.49 -27.11 -31.21
N ASN A 19 0.06 -27.73 -32.25
CA ASN A 19 1.32 -28.49 -32.16
C ASN A 19 2.57 -27.59 -32.13
N ARG A 20 2.44 -26.30 -32.47
CA ARG A 20 3.51 -25.29 -32.35
C ARG A 20 3.49 -24.55 -31.01
N ASP A 21 2.45 -24.71 -30.20
CA ASP A 21 2.37 -24.13 -28.86
C ASP A 21 3.39 -24.82 -27.93
N PRO A 22 4.42 -24.11 -27.43
CA PRO A 22 5.44 -24.72 -26.59
C PRO A 22 4.92 -25.14 -25.20
N MET A 23 3.75 -24.64 -24.76
CA MET A 23 3.14 -24.97 -23.46
C MET A 23 2.16 -26.13 -23.54
N TYR A 24 1.29 -26.19 -24.56
CA TYR A 24 0.28 -27.25 -24.70
C TYR A 24 0.79 -28.39 -25.59
N ARG A 25 1.32 -29.45 -24.97
CA ARG A 25 1.71 -30.68 -25.68
C ARG A 25 0.63 -31.74 -25.52
N LYS A 26 -0.10 -32.00 -26.61
CA LYS A 26 -1.14 -33.04 -26.68
C LYS A 26 -0.57 -34.43 -26.31
N GLU A 27 0.71 -34.67 -26.63
CA GLU A 27 1.47 -35.84 -26.19
C GLU A 27 2.25 -35.52 -24.89
N GLY A 28 1.98 -36.28 -23.82
CA GLY A 28 2.82 -36.28 -22.61
C GLY A 28 2.50 -35.29 -21.49
N ARG A 29 1.62 -34.30 -21.70
CA ARG A 29 1.15 -33.35 -20.66
C ARG A 29 -0.37 -33.33 -20.42
N ALA A 30 -1.08 -34.28 -21.01
CA ALA A 30 -2.51 -34.46 -20.88
C ALA A 30 -2.88 -34.97 -19.46
N LEU A 31 -3.20 -34.06 -18.53
CA LEU A 31 -3.65 -34.37 -17.17
C LEU A 31 -5.17 -34.19 -17.05
N GLY A 32 -5.87 -35.24 -16.62
CA GLY A 32 -7.26 -35.17 -16.19
C GLY A 32 -7.35 -35.04 -14.66
N VAL A 33 -8.45 -34.53 -14.14
CA VAL A 33 -8.71 -34.40 -12.69
C VAL A 33 -9.89 -35.28 -12.32
N VAL A 34 -9.74 -36.14 -11.32
CA VAL A 34 -10.81 -36.92 -10.70
C VAL A 34 -10.94 -36.48 -9.25
N PHE A 35 -12.17 -36.24 -8.82
CA PHE A 35 -12.47 -35.90 -7.44
C PHE A 35 -13.68 -36.71 -6.96
N GLU A 36 -13.55 -37.33 -5.78
CA GLU A 36 -14.57 -38.18 -5.18
C GLU A 36 -14.84 -37.79 -3.73
N ASN A 37 -16.12 -37.62 -3.41
CA ASN A 37 -16.63 -37.23 -2.09
C ASN A 37 -15.86 -36.05 -1.49
N VAL A 38 -15.54 -35.05 -2.32
CA VAL A 38 -14.79 -33.88 -1.90
C VAL A 38 -15.68 -32.99 -1.06
N THR A 39 -15.34 -32.86 0.21
CA THR A 39 -16.01 -32.01 1.19
C THR A 39 -15.01 -30.98 1.72
N VAL A 40 -15.33 -29.69 1.58
CA VAL A 40 -14.44 -28.60 1.99
C VAL A 40 -15.00 -27.94 3.24
N ILE A 41 -14.19 -27.94 4.30
CA ILE A 41 -14.56 -27.38 5.60
C ILE A 41 -13.82 -26.04 5.76
N GLY A 42 -14.59 -24.97 5.86
CA GLY A 42 -14.10 -23.63 6.19
C GLY A 42 -14.38 -23.26 7.64
N VAL A 43 -13.72 -22.20 8.09
CA VAL A 43 -14.09 -21.53 9.34
C VAL A 43 -15.42 -20.81 9.10
N ALA A 44 -16.38 -20.98 10.01
CA ALA A 44 -17.67 -20.30 9.92
C ALA A 44 -17.48 -18.78 9.88
N ALA A 45 -18.17 -18.09 8.96
CA ALA A 45 -18.22 -16.63 8.94
C ALA A 45 -18.82 -16.12 10.26
N GLY A 46 -18.18 -15.13 10.88
CA GLY A 46 -18.64 -14.53 12.15
C GLY A 46 -17.80 -14.86 13.39
N VAL A 47 -16.70 -15.62 13.28
CA VAL A 47 -15.87 -15.98 14.45
C VAL A 47 -14.78 -14.94 14.75
N ASP A 48 -14.26 -14.23 13.74
CA ASP A 48 -13.22 -13.22 13.94
C ASP A 48 -13.84 -11.81 14.02
N GLY A 49 -13.87 -11.26 15.23
CA GLY A 49 -14.22 -9.86 15.47
C GLY A 49 -13.11 -8.90 15.00
N ILE A 50 -13.47 -7.62 14.88
CA ILE A 50 -12.55 -6.55 14.45
C ILE A 50 -11.28 -6.54 15.30
N MET A 51 -10.11 -6.55 14.65
CA MET A 51 -8.81 -6.65 15.30
C MET A 51 -8.35 -5.30 15.88
N THR A 52 -9.03 -4.86 16.94
CA THR A 52 -8.66 -3.68 17.72
C THR A 52 -7.36 -3.89 18.52
N LEU A 53 -6.76 -2.80 19.01
CA LEU A 53 -5.54 -2.84 19.82
C LEU A 53 -5.64 -3.81 21.02
N PRO A 54 -6.71 -3.78 21.87
CA PRO A 54 -6.84 -4.74 22.97
C PRO A 54 -6.98 -6.19 22.51
N ALA A 55 -7.70 -6.43 21.42
CA ALA A 55 -7.84 -7.77 20.84
C ALA A 55 -6.50 -8.33 20.37
N MET A 56 -5.64 -7.47 19.81
CA MET A 56 -4.30 -7.88 19.41
C MET A 56 -3.38 -8.17 20.60
N ILE A 57 -3.36 -7.29 21.61
CA ILE A 57 -2.59 -7.54 22.83
C ILE A 57 -3.01 -8.88 23.43
N ASN A 58 -4.32 -9.15 23.49
CA ASN A 58 -4.84 -10.42 23.95
C ASN A 58 -4.39 -11.59 23.07
N LYS A 59 -4.44 -11.47 21.74
CA LYS A 59 -3.90 -12.50 20.81
C LYS A 59 -2.41 -12.77 21.04
N ILE A 60 -1.60 -11.74 21.31
CA ILE A 60 -0.15 -11.87 21.58
C ILE A 60 0.11 -12.51 22.95
N VAL A 61 -0.60 -12.06 24.00
CA VAL A 61 -0.49 -12.64 25.35
C VAL A 61 -0.94 -14.09 25.34
N GLN A 62 -1.97 -14.42 24.58
CA GLN A 62 -2.44 -15.79 24.39
C GLN A 62 -1.61 -16.56 23.36
N TRP A 63 -0.69 -15.93 22.62
CA TRP A 63 0.08 -16.60 21.56
C TRP A 63 0.87 -17.82 22.07
N PRO A 64 1.60 -17.76 23.20
CA PRO A 64 2.29 -18.94 23.73
C PRO A 64 1.32 -20.06 24.09
N VAL A 65 0.17 -19.71 24.68
CA VAL A 65 -0.91 -20.66 25.03
C VAL A 65 -1.54 -21.22 23.74
N THR A 66 -1.67 -20.42 22.70
CA THR A 66 -2.22 -20.79 21.39
C THR A 66 -1.29 -21.74 20.66
N VAL A 67 0.02 -21.48 20.68
CA VAL A 67 1.05 -22.37 20.12
C VAL A 67 1.09 -23.69 20.90
N LEU A 68 1.08 -23.64 22.24
CA LEU A 68 1.00 -24.83 23.09
C LEU A 68 -0.28 -25.63 22.82
N THR A 69 -1.43 -24.96 22.71
CA THR A 69 -2.72 -25.64 22.45
C THR A 69 -2.81 -26.18 21.03
N GLN A 70 -2.23 -25.51 20.03
CA GLN A 70 -2.06 -26.01 18.66
C GLN A 70 -1.15 -27.25 18.62
N MET A 71 -0.07 -27.26 19.39
CA MET A 71 0.76 -28.46 19.57
C MET A 71 0.01 -29.61 20.24
N THR A 72 -0.99 -29.32 21.08
CA THR A 72 -1.86 -30.34 21.70
C THR A 72 -3.14 -30.69 20.91
N GLY A 73 -3.37 -30.07 19.74
CA GLY A 73 -4.45 -30.42 18.81
C GLY A 73 -5.90 -30.15 19.26
N LYS A 74 -6.14 -29.38 20.33
CA LYS A 74 -7.48 -29.21 20.94
C LYS A 74 -8.07 -27.81 20.74
N ARG A 75 -8.47 -27.46 19.52
CA ARG A 75 -9.38 -26.31 19.32
C ARG A 75 -10.61 -26.72 18.52
N LYS A 76 -11.80 -26.49 19.11
CA LYS A 76 -13.07 -26.50 18.38
C LYS A 76 -13.24 -25.12 17.74
N THR A 77 -12.78 -24.95 16.50
CA THR A 77 -13.23 -23.84 15.66
C THR A 77 -14.64 -24.16 15.17
N LEU A 78 -15.54 -23.18 15.16
CA LEU A 78 -16.84 -23.34 14.52
C LEU A 78 -16.58 -23.52 13.02
N THR A 79 -16.99 -24.66 12.49
CA THR A 79 -16.73 -25.06 11.11
C THR A 79 -18.01 -25.07 10.30
N THR A 80 -17.91 -24.67 9.04
CA THR A 80 -19.00 -24.79 8.06
C THR A 80 -18.50 -25.61 6.88
N GLN A 81 -19.30 -26.58 6.44
CA GLN A 81 -19.05 -27.29 5.19
C GLN A 81 -19.45 -26.39 4.02
N ILE A 82 -18.46 -25.89 3.29
CA ILE A 82 -18.64 -25.04 2.11
C ILE A 82 -19.01 -25.89 0.90
N ILE A 83 -18.27 -26.98 0.66
CA ILE A 83 -18.57 -27.98 -0.37
C ILE A 83 -18.93 -29.29 0.33
N ARG A 84 -19.93 -30.01 -0.18
CA ARG A 84 -20.42 -31.26 0.38
C ARG A 84 -20.42 -32.37 -0.68
N ASP A 85 -19.60 -33.38 -0.47
CA ASP A 85 -19.52 -34.62 -1.25
C ASP A 85 -19.52 -34.42 -2.78
N ALA A 86 -18.72 -33.46 -3.25
CA ALA A 86 -18.57 -33.19 -4.68
C ALA A 86 -17.83 -34.33 -5.37
N ASN A 87 -18.36 -34.78 -6.51
CA ASN A 87 -17.82 -35.87 -7.31
C ASN A 87 -17.75 -35.44 -8.78
N GLY A 88 -16.67 -35.78 -9.49
CA GLY A 88 -16.54 -35.49 -10.92
C GLY A 88 -15.20 -35.89 -11.52
N VAL A 89 -15.14 -35.86 -12.84
CA VAL A 89 -13.94 -36.11 -13.64
C VAL A 89 -13.86 -35.08 -14.77
N VAL A 90 -12.65 -34.63 -15.08
CA VAL A 90 -12.32 -33.77 -16.22
C VAL A 90 -11.24 -34.47 -17.01
N PHE A 91 -11.51 -34.83 -18.26
CA PHE A 91 -10.49 -35.46 -19.09
C PHE A 91 -9.52 -34.40 -19.65
N PRO A 92 -8.29 -34.78 -20.03
CA PRO A 92 -7.35 -33.86 -20.63
C PRO A 92 -7.90 -33.23 -21.92
N GLY A 93 -7.78 -31.90 -22.05
CA GLY A 93 -8.28 -31.16 -23.21
C GLY A 93 -9.78 -30.86 -23.17
N GLU A 94 -10.49 -31.30 -22.13
CA GLU A 94 -11.87 -30.90 -21.86
C GLU A 94 -11.90 -29.65 -20.98
N LEU A 95 -12.89 -28.80 -21.24
CA LEU A 95 -13.17 -27.64 -20.42
C LEU A 95 -14.35 -27.97 -19.51
N MET A 96 -14.11 -27.97 -18.19
CA MET A 96 -15.17 -28.13 -17.20
C MET A 96 -15.64 -26.76 -16.73
N LEU A 97 -16.90 -26.44 -17.03
CA LEU A 97 -17.57 -25.25 -16.53
C LEU A 97 -18.24 -25.56 -15.18
N VAL A 98 -17.80 -24.88 -14.11
CA VAL A 98 -18.39 -25.01 -12.77
C VAL A 98 -19.42 -23.91 -12.57
N LEU A 99 -20.70 -24.26 -12.54
CA LEU A 99 -21.80 -23.32 -12.38
C LEU A 99 -22.47 -23.51 -11.02
N GLY A 100 -22.78 -22.39 -10.37
CA GLY A 100 -23.50 -22.38 -9.11
C GLY A 100 -23.86 -20.94 -8.75
N ARG A 101 -24.88 -20.78 -7.90
CA ARG A 101 -25.30 -19.47 -7.42
C ARG A 101 -24.16 -18.78 -6.65
N SER A 102 -24.21 -17.46 -6.55
CA SER A 102 -23.32 -16.72 -5.65
C SER A 102 -23.33 -17.35 -4.25
N GLY A 103 -22.15 -17.62 -3.69
CA GLY A 103 -22.00 -18.34 -2.41
C GLY A 103 -22.08 -19.87 -2.47
N ALA A 104 -22.39 -20.51 -3.61
CA ALA A 104 -22.46 -21.98 -3.74
C ALA A 104 -21.08 -22.68 -3.67
N GLY A 105 -19.99 -21.91 -3.59
CA GLY A 105 -18.64 -22.43 -3.43
C GLY A 105 -17.94 -22.79 -4.74
N CYS A 106 -18.36 -22.29 -5.91
CA CYS A 106 -17.69 -22.57 -7.19
C CYS A 106 -16.19 -22.24 -7.16
N ILE A 107 -15.83 -21.06 -6.66
CA ILE A 107 -14.44 -20.65 -6.42
C ILE A 107 -13.74 -21.60 -5.44
N THR A 108 -14.46 -22.02 -4.38
CA THR A 108 -13.93 -22.96 -3.38
C THR A 108 -13.61 -24.30 -4.03
N LEU A 109 -14.53 -24.84 -4.84
CA LEU A 109 -14.32 -26.07 -5.59
C LEU A 109 -13.16 -25.93 -6.58
N LEU A 110 -13.09 -24.84 -7.36
CA LEU A 110 -11.96 -24.58 -8.27
C LEU A 110 -10.63 -24.47 -7.53
N LYS A 111 -10.57 -23.77 -6.39
CA LYS A 111 -9.38 -23.72 -5.53
C LYS A 111 -9.00 -25.11 -5.01
N THR A 112 -9.98 -25.92 -4.62
CA THR A 112 -9.75 -27.31 -4.17
C THR A 112 -9.24 -28.20 -5.30
N LEU A 113 -9.84 -28.12 -6.49
CA LEU A 113 -9.40 -28.84 -7.70
C LEU A 113 -8.07 -28.32 -8.24
N ALA A 114 -7.73 -27.06 -7.98
CA ALA A 114 -6.41 -26.51 -8.25
C ALA A 114 -5.38 -26.82 -7.15
N ASN A 115 -5.77 -27.59 -6.13
CA ASN A 115 -4.93 -27.97 -4.99
C ASN A 115 -4.43 -26.78 -4.14
N SER A 116 -5.14 -25.66 -4.20
CA SER A 116 -4.87 -24.45 -3.41
C SER A 116 -5.59 -24.52 -2.06
N GLN A 117 -5.20 -25.49 -1.24
CA GLN A 117 -5.92 -25.86 0.00
C GLN A 117 -5.54 -25.03 1.23
N GLY A 118 -4.51 -24.17 1.15
CA GLY A 118 -3.94 -23.47 2.31
C GLY A 118 -4.91 -22.54 3.05
N SER A 119 -6.01 -22.17 2.40
CA SER A 119 -7.06 -21.31 2.95
C SER A 119 -8.13 -22.07 3.72
N PHE A 120 -8.33 -23.36 3.44
CA PHE A 120 -9.38 -24.14 4.07
C PHE A 120 -8.90 -24.77 5.38
N LEU A 121 -9.84 -25.00 6.30
CA LEU A 121 -9.51 -25.67 7.57
C LEU A 121 -9.20 -27.14 7.33
N GLU A 122 -9.99 -27.79 6.48
CA GLU A 122 -9.79 -29.17 6.06
C GLU A 122 -10.45 -29.43 4.71
N VAL A 123 -9.85 -30.29 3.88
CA VAL A 123 -10.46 -30.84 2.68
C VAL A 123 -10.51 -32.36 2.83
N GLN A 124 -11.72 -32.91 2.86
CA GLN A 124 -12.01 -34.35 2.92
C GLN A 124 -12.35 -34.87 1.53
N GLY A 125 -12.18 -36.18 1.29
CA GLY A 125 -12.40 -36.81 -0.01
C GLY A 125 -11.11 -37.20 -0.74
N GLN A 126 -11.24 -37.78 -1.93
CA GLN A 126 -10.13 -38.18 -2.78
C GLN A 126 -10.01 -37.23 -3.97
N LEU A 127 -8.82 -36.66 -4.18
CA LEU A 127 -8.50 -35.83 -5.33
C LEU A 127 -7.29 -36.46 -6.04
N ALA A 128 -7.43 -36.78 -7.32
CA ALA A 128 -6.41 -37.42 -8.12
C ALA A 128 -6.26 -36.75 -9.50
N TYR A 129 -5.02 -36.63 -9.99
CA TYR A 129 -4.68 -36.02 -11.27
C TYR A 129 -4.07 -37.11 -12.17
N ALA A 130 -4.83 -37.64 -13.12
CA ALA A 130 -4.44 -38.78 -13.96
C ALA A 130 -3.81 -39.95 -13.17
N GLY A 131 -4.32 -40.23 -11.96
CA GLY A 131 -3.82 -41.28 -11.04
C GLY A 131 -2.78 -40.83 -10.01
N LEU A 132 -2.27 -39.59 -10.09
CA LEU A 132 -1.43 -38.98 -9.04
C LEU A 132 -2.31 -38.46 -7.90
N SER A 133 -1.99 -38.79 -6.65
CA SER A 133 -2.74 -38.23 -5.51
C SER A 133 -2.57 -36.71 -5.42
N GLY A 134 -3.58 -36.00 -4.93
CA GLY A 134 -3.50 -34.55 -4.70
C GLY A 134 -2.32 -34.17 -3.80
N LYS A 135 -1.94 -35.00 -2.82
CA LYS A 135 -0.75 -34.75 -1.99
C LYS A 135 0.54 -34.81 -2.82
N GLU A 136 0.66 -35.78 -3.72
CA GLU A 136 1.82 -35.88 -4.63
C GLU A 136 1.86 -34.69 -5.59
N MET A 137 0.70 -34.27 -6.12
CA MET A 137 0.59 -33.13 -7.03
C MET A 137 1.00 -31.80 -6.36
N ALA A 138 0.55 -31.56 -5.13
CA ALA A 138 0.89 -30.36 -4.35
C ALA A 138 2.38 -30.26 -4.00
N HIS A 139 3.02 -31.41 -3.74
CA HIS A 139 4.41 -31.46 -3.30
C HIS A 139 5.43 -31.52 -4.45
N ARG A 140 5.07 -32.11 -5.60
CA ARG A 140 6.04 -32.38 -6.68
C ARG A 140 5.74 -31.64 -7.99
N TYR A 141 4.48 -31.30 -8.27
CA TYR A 141 4.04 -30.84 -9.58
C TYR A 141 3.17 -29.58 -9.51
N ARG A 142 3.35 -28.77 -8.46
CA ARG A 142 2.53 -27.59 -8.18
C ARG A 142 2.52 -26.55 -9.31
N SER A 143 3.55 -26.49 -10.15
CA SER A 143 3.63 -25.60 -11.31
C SER A 143 2.67 -25.95 -12.45
N GLU A 144 2.20 -27.21 -12.50
CA GLU A 144 1.39 -27.76 -13.59
C GLU A 144 -0.12 -27.52 -13.37
N VAL A 145 -0.53 -27.17 -12.15
CA VAL A 145 -1.91 -26.83 -11.81
C VAL A 145 -1.94 -25.37 -11.36
N VAL A 146 -2.54 -24.50 -12.17
CA VAL A 146 -2.57 -23.06 -11.93
C VAL A 146 -4.01 -22.63 -11.65
N TYR A 147 -4.19 -21.87 -10.56
CA TYR A 147 -5.44 -21.19 -10.26
C TYR A 147 -5.31 -19.71 -10.63
N ALA A 148 -6.07 -19.26 -11.63
CA ALA A 148 -6.21 -17.84 -11.93
C ALA A 148 -7.26 -17.25 -10.99
N ASN A 149 -6.86 -16.25 -10.19
CA ASN A 149 -7.78 -15.52 -9.32
C ASN A 149 -8.59 -14.51 -10.14
N GLU A 150 -9.77 -14.14 -9.62
CA GLU A 150 -10.63 -13.08 -10.15
C GLU A 150 -9.94 -11.70 -10.11
N GLU A 151 -9.31 -11.35 -8.98
CA GLU A 151 -8.47 -10.16 -8.86
C GLU A 151 -6.99 -10.56 -8.86
N ASP A 152 -6.19 -9.86 -9.68
CA ASP A 152 -4.76 -10.16 -9.81
C ASP A 152 -3.83 -8.97 -9.59
N PHE A 153 -2.78 -9.18 -8.77
CA PHE A 153 -1.81 -8.16 -8.40
C PHE A 153 -0.54 -8.24 -9.27
N HIS A 154 -0.22 -7.13 -9.94
CA HIS A 154 0.95 -6.97 -10.78
C HIS A 154 1.76 -5.73 -10.37
N PHE A 155 3.04 -5.68 -10.77
CA PHE A 155 3.82 -4.45 -10.65
C PHE A 155 3.33 -3.46 -11.70
N SER A 156 2.79 -2.32 -11.26
CA SER A 156 2.24 -1.28 -12.14
C SER A 156 3.27 -0.61 -13.04
N THR A 157 4.57 -0.78 -12.75
CA THR A 157 5.68 -0.22 -13.53
C THR A 157 6.17 -1.11 -14.66
N LEU A 158 5.70 -2.35 -14.77
CA LEU A 158 6.08 -3.28 -15.85
C LEU A 158 5.00 -3.36 -16.93
N THR A 159 5.43 -3.35 -18.19
CA THR A 159 4.57 -3.65 -19.34
C THR A 159 4.12 -5.12 -19.34
N VAL A 160 3.03 -5.45 -20.05
CA VAL A 160 2.57 -6.84 -20.25
C VAL A 160 3.65 -7.70 -20.91
N LYS A 161 4.34 -7.17 -21.93
CA LYS A 161 5.50 -7.82 -22.55
C LYS A 161 6.57 -8.24 -21.55
N ASN A 162 7.13 -7.31 -20.76
CA ASN A 162 8.13 -7.62 -19.74
C ASN A 162 7.63 -8.64 -18.71
N THR A 163 6.33 -8.60 -18.38
CA THR A 163 5.70 -9.57 -17.45
C THR A 163 5.64 -10.98 -18.06
N MET A 164 5.33 -11.09 -19.35
CA MET A 164 5.33 -12.35 -20.08
C MET A 164 6.75 -12.88 -20.35
N GLU A 165 7.69 -12.01 -20.75
CA GLU A 165 9.11 -12.37 -20.91
C GLU A 165 9.65 -12.99 -19.61
N PHE A 166 9.36 -12.35 -18.48
CA PHE A 166 9.73 -12.85 -17.17
C PHE A 166 9.19 -14.26 -16.88
N ALA A 167 7.90 -14.50 -17.17
CA ALA A 167 7.28 -15.81 -16.97
C ALA A 167 7.87 -16.88 -17.91
N LEU A 168 8.14 -16.53 -19.16
CA LEU A 168 8.70 -17.43 -20.18
C LEU A 168 10.16 -17.78 -19.91
N TRP A 169 10.98 -16.82 -19.45
CA TRP A 169 12.35 -17.09 -19.01
C TRP A 169 12.38 -18.11 -17.87
N LEU A 170 11.40 -18.05 -16.96
CA LEU A 170 11.27 -18.99 -15.85
C LEU A 170 10.66 -20.35 -16.24
N ARG A 171 10.03 -20.47 -17.41
CA ARG A 171 9.38 -21.72 -17.88
C ARG A 171 10.03 -22.37 -19.10
N LYS A 172 11.11 -21.79 -19.62
CA LYS A 172 11.85 -22.37 -20.75
C LYS A 172 12.35 -23.80 -20.44
N PRO A 173 12.03 -24.81 -21.30
CA PRO A 173 12.51 -26.19 -21.12
C PRO A 173 14.03 -26.32 -21.21
N ALA A 174 14.61 -27.28 -20.49
CA ALA A 174 16.05 -27.53 -20.49
C ALA A 174 16.62 -27.99 -21.86
N ASN A 175 15.80 -28.66 -22.67
CA ASN A 175 16.19 -29.19 -23.98
C ASN A 175 16.13 -28.14 -25.11
N GLU A 176 15.72 -26.90 -24.81
CA GLU A 176 15.60 -25.82 -25.78
C GLU A 176 16.94 -25.09 -26.01
N THR A 177 17.44 -25.09 -27.24
CA THR A 177 18.79 -24.62 -27.59
C THR A 177 18.86 -23.12 -27.94
N ARG A 178 17.73 -22.47 -28.22
CA ARG A 178 17.66 -21.02 -28.51
C ARG A 178 18.10 -20.17 -27.32
N SER A 179 18.42 -18.89 -27.52
CA SER A 179 18.70 -17.96 -26.41
C SER A 179 17.42 -17.69 -25.58
N ASP A 180 17.56 -17.25 -24.32
CA ASP A 180 16.39 -16.93 -23.48
C ASP A 180 15.56 -15.77 -24.07
N SER A 181 16.22 -14.78 -24.68
CA SER A 181 15.55 -13.64 -25.32
C SER A 181 14.84 -14.01 -26.62
N ASP A 182 15.44 -14.87 -27.44
CA ASP A 182 14.83 -15.25 -28.74
C ASP A 182 13.69 -16.24 -28.52
N PHE A 183 13.83 -17.16 -27.55
CA PHE A 183 12.73 -18.03 -27.11
C PHE A 183 11.54 -17.23 -26.57
N ALA A 184 11.78 -16.22 -25.73
CA ALA A 184 10.69 -15.41 -25.21
C ALA A 184 10.01 -14.59 -26.31
N ARG A 185 10.78 -13.93 -27.18
CA ARG A 185 10.23 -13.06 -28.24
C ARG A 185 9.33 -13.82 -29.21
N GLU A 186 9.81 -14.95 -29.74
CA GLU A 186 9.06 -15.74 -30.73
C GLU A 186 7.79 -16.36 -30.13
N ASN A 187 7.86 -16.80 -28.87
CA ASN A 187 6.68 -17.37 -28.20
C ASN A 187 5.69 -16.30 -27.76
N ILE A 188 6.13 -15.10 -27.36
CA ILE A 188 5.22 -14.00 -27.02
C ILE A 188 4.35 -13.63 -28.21
N ASP A 189 4.94 -13.50 -29.40
CA ASP A 189 4.19 -13.13 -30.61
C ASP A 189 3.21 -14.24 -31.01
N VAL A 190 3.57 -15.51 -30.80
CA VAL A 190 2.68 -16.66 -31.01
C VAL A 190 1.55 -16.71 -29.97
N PHE A 191 1.85 -16.48 -28.68
CA PHE A 191 0.84 -16.47 -27.61
C PHE A 191 -0.11 -15.28 -27.72
N LEU A 192 0.42 -14.08 -27.93
CA LEU A 192 -0.40 -12.90 -28.12
C LEU A 192 -1.20 -13.02 -29.43
N GLY A 193 -0.63 -13.60 -30.48
CA GLY A 193 -1.34 -13.91 -31.72
C GLY A 193 -2.46 -14.95 -31.54
N SER A 194 -2.23 -16.02 -30.78
CA SER A 194 -3.20 -17.11 -30.59
C SER A 194 -4.39 -16.73 -29.71
N VAL A 195 -4.21 -15.79 -28.78
CA VAL A 195 -5.28 -15.24 -27.92
C VAL A 195 -5.90 -13.97 -28.52
N GLY A 196 -5.47 -13.55 -29.72
CA GLY A 196 -5.98 -12.34 -30.40
C GLY A 196 -5.53 -11.02 -29.75
N LEU A 197 -4.51 -11.07 -28.90
CA LEU A 197 -3.98 -9.99 -28.06
C LEU A 197 -2.68 -9.35 -28.59
N SER A 198 -2.31 -9.60 -29.85
CA SER A 198 -1.10 -9.03 -30.46
C SER A 198 -1.12 -7.50 -30.55
N HIS A 199 -2.31 -6.90 -30.64
CA HIS A 199 -2.52 -5.45 -30.57
C HIS A 199 -2.50 -4.89 -29.13
N THR A 200 -2.64 -5.77 -28.13
CA THR A 200 -2.60 -5.46 -26.69
C THR A 200 -1.32 -5.93 -26.02
N ALA A 201 -0.22 -6.15 -26.77
CA ALA A 201 1.11 -6.37 -26.18
C ALA A 201 1.48 -5.26 -25.16
N ASP A 202 0.85 -4.09 -25.32
CA ASP A 202 0.89 -2.91 -24.46
C ASP A 202 -0.42 -2.60 -23.70
N MET A 203 -1.39 -3.52 -23.61
CA MET A 203 -2.71 -3.33 -22.94
C MET A 203 -3.20 -4.58 -22.16
N ILE A 204 -4.19 -4.41 -21.27
CA ILE A 204 -4.77 -5.43 -20.36
C ILE A 204 -6.14 -5.92 -20.90
N MET A 205 -6.53 -7.21 -20.71
CA MET A 205 -7.70 -7.84 -21.37
C MET A 205 -8.45 -8.91 -20.53
N ILE A 206 -9.76 -9.07 -20.80
CA ILE A 206 -10.71 -10.15 -20.34
C ILE A 206 -11.77 -10.42 -21.44
N PRO A 207 -12.33 -11.65 -21.57
CA PRO A 207 -13.63 -11.86 -22.23
C PRO A 207 -14.62 -12.84 -21.52
N ASP A 208 -15.91 -12.65 -21.85
CA ASP A 208 -17.11 -12.99 -21.04
C ASP A 208 -18.30 -13.48 -21.92
N PHE A 209 -18.34 -14.74 -22.37
CA PHE A 209 -19.40 -15.14 -23.34
C PHE A 209 -20.16 -16.46 -23.09
N LEU A 210 -19.74 -17.34 -22.18
CA LEU A 210 -20.29 -18.72 -22.17
C LEU A 210 -21.10 -19.12 -20.94
N ILE A 211 -21.54 -18.16 -20.11
CA ILE A 211 -22.24 -18.48 -18.85
C ILE A 211 -23.74 -18.12 -18.88
N SER A 212 -24.21 -17.51 -19.95
CA SER A 212 -25.59 -17.01 -20.13
C SER A 212 -26.71 -18.08 -20.27
N VAL A 213 -26.46 -19.36 -19.97
CA VAL A 213 -27.40 -20.46 -20.31
C VAL A 213 -28.07 -21.10 -19.08
N THR A 214 -27.77 -20.70 -17.84
CA THR A 214 -28.22 -21.45 -16.65
C THR A 214 -29.04 -20.68 -15.59
N SER A 215 -29.50 -19.45 -15.90
CA SER A 215 -30.36 -18.66 -15.01
C SER A 215 -31.82 -19.17 -14.97
N PRO A 216 -32.39 -19.46 -13.78
CA PRO A 216 -33.80 -19.84 -13.62
C PRO A 216 -34.81 -18.71 -13.88
N ALA A 217 -34.36 -17.44 -13.91
CA ALA A 217 -35.23 -16.30 -14.24
C ALA A 217 -35.55 -16.23 -15.74
N ASP A 218 -34.78 -16.94 -16.57
CA ASP A 218 -34.84 -16.89 -18.03
C ASP A 218 -35.43 -18.17 -18.67
N CYS A 219 -36.02 -19.07 -17.86
CA CYS A 219 -36.61 -20.30 -18.37
C CYS A 219 -38.06 -20.08 -18.85
N LEU A 220 -38.25 -19.80 -20.14
CA LEU A 220 -39.57 -19.86 -20.77
C LEU A 220 -39.95 -21.33 -21.04
N ILE A 221 -40.79 -21.90 -20.17
CA ILE A 221 -41.37 -23.24 -20.38
C ILE A 221 -42.27 -23.18 -21.62
N ARG A 222 -41.93 -23.99 -22.64
CA ARG A 222 -42.75 -24.15 -23.84
C ARG A 222 -44.16 -24.60 -23.43
N LYS A 223 -45.22 -23.90 -23.88
CA LYS A 223 -46.62 -24.07 -23.42
C LYS A 223 -47.20 -25.48 -23.62
N ASP A 224 -46.49 -26.31 -24.38
CA ASP A 224 -46.85 -27.65 -24.85
C ASP A 224 -46.06 -28.77 -24.16
N ALA A 225 -45.20 -28.46 -23.18
CA ALA A 225 -44.46 -29.46 -22.40
C ALA A 225 -45.32 -30.04 -21.25
N ALA A 226 -45.79 -31.28 -21.40
CA ALA A 226 -46.52 -32.00 -20.35
C ALA A 226 -45.54 -32.75 -19.42
N GLY A 227 -45.26 -32.18 -18.24
CA GLY A 227 -44.49 -32.83 -17.17
C GLY A 227 -44.09 -31.88 -16.03
N ILE A 228 -43.80 -32.44 -14.84
CA ILE A 228 -43.28 -31.66 -13.69
C ILE A 228 -41.82 -31.31 -13.97
N VAL A 229 -41.53 -30.03 -14.20
CA VAL A 229 -40.17 -29.50 -14.42
C VAL A 229 -39.54 -29.16 -13.06
N PRO A 230 -38.39 -29.73 -12.68
CA PRO A 230 -37.74 -29.44 -11.40
C PRO A 230 -37.19 -28.00 -11.38
N THR A 231 -37.55 -27.23 -10.35
CA THR A 231 -37.32 -25.77 -10.25
C THR A 231 -36.30 -25.37 -9.17
N ASP A 232 -35.84 -26.33 -8.38
CA ASP A 232 -34.95 -26.12 -7.23
C ASP A 232 -33.65 -26.95 -7.35
N SER A 233 -32.56 -26.48 -6.76
CA SER A 233 -31.22 -27.09 -6.87
C SER A 233 -31.17 -28.52 -6.31
N ASP A 234 -31.90 -28.77 -5.22
CA ASP A 234 -31.97 -30.11 -4.61
C ASP A 234 -32.80 -31.07 -5.47
N GLN A 235 -33.81 -30.55 -6.18
CA GLN A 235 -34.64 -31.33 -7.10
C GLN A 235 -33.91 -31.64 -8.41
N LEU A 236 -33.12 -30.70 -8.94
CA LEU A 236 -32.24 -30.89 -10.09
C LEU A 236 -31.13 -31.90 -9.78
N ALA A 237 -30.50 -31.81 -8.61
CA ALA A 237 -29.50 -32.78 -8.15
C ALA A 237 -30.12 -34.19 -7.96
N ALA A 238 -31.32 -34.28 -7.38
CA ALA A 238 -32.04 -35.54 -7.24
C ALA A 238 -32.50 -36.12 -8.58
N ALA A 239 -32.88 -35.27 -9.54
CA ALA A 239 -33.26 -35.66 -10.90
C ALA A 239 -32.04 -36.16 -11.69
N PHE A 240 -30.91 -35.44 -11.64
CA PHE A 240 -29.65 -35.86 -12.26
C PHE A 240 -29.15 -37.18 -11.68
N ARG A 241 -29.15 -37.35 -10.34
CA ARG A 241 -28.78 -38.63 -9.69
C ARG A 241 -29.65 -39.82 -10.10
N LYS A 242 -30.89 -39.57 -10.54
CA LYS A 242 -31.81 -40.60 -11.06
C LYS A 242 -31.72 -40.77 -12.58
N SER A 243 -30.97 -39.92 -13.28
CA SER A 243 -30.92 -39.89 -14.73
C SER A 243 -29.99 -41.00 -15.28
N PRO A 244 -30.27 -41.49 -16.51
CA PRO A 244 -29.39 -42.45 -17.16
C PRO A 244 -27.98 -41.90 -17.41
N GLU A 245 -27.84 -40.58 -17.61
CA GLU A 245 -26.57 -39.89 -17.81
C GLU A 245 -25.69 -39.94 -16.54
N TYR A 246 -26.25 -39.88 -15.34
CA TYR A 246 -25.49 -40.07 -14.10
C TYR A 246 -25.00 -41.52 -13.92
N GLN A 247 -25.79 -42.50 -14.39
CA GLN A 247 -25.36 -43.90 -14.40
C GLN A 247 -24.28 -44.16 -15.44
N GLU A 248 -24.31 -43.46 -16.57
CA GLU A 248 -23.27 -43.47 -17.59
C GLU A 248 -21.98 -42.79 -17.10
N LEU A 249 -22.09 -41.61 -16.47
CA LEU A 249 -20.97 -40.94 -15.80
C LEU A 249 -20.32 -41.82 -14.73
N ARG A 250 -21.11 -42.55 -13.93
CA ARG A 250 -20.59 -43.52 -12.94
C ARG A 250 -19.81 -44.66 -13.61
N LYS A 251 -20.30 -45.17 -14.74
CA LYS A 251 -19.59 -46.18 -15.55
C LYS A 251 -18.34 -45.61 -16.21
N GLU A 252 -18.35 -44.36 -16.65
CA GLU A 252 -17.18 -43.66 -17.21
C GLU A 252 -16.12 -43.41 -16.15
N ILE A 253 -16.50 -43.00 -14.93
CA ILE A 253 -15.58 -42.86 -13.79
C ILE A 253 -14.95 -44.22 -13.45
N GLU A 254 -15.75 -45.29 -13.38
CA GLU A 254 -15.25 -46.64 -13.10
C GLU A 254 -14.39 -47.20 -14.26
N ALA A 255 -14.74 -46.90 -15.51
CA ALA A 255 -13.96 -47.22 -16.69
C ALA A 255 -12.63 -46.46 -16.72
N TYR A 256 -12.63 -45.16 -16.38
CA TYR A 256 -11.42 -44.34 -16.29
C TYR A 256 -10.50 -44.81 -15.16
N HIS A 257 -11.02 -45.15 -13.98
CA HIS A 257 -10.23 -45.80 -12.91
C HIS A 257 -9.60 -47.11 -13.37
N THR A 258 -10.34 -47.91 -14.14
CA THR A 258 -9.83 -49.17 -14.71
C THR A 258 -8.79 -48.93 -15.82
N GLN A 259 -8.89 -47.84 -16.57
CA GLN A 259 -7.98 -47.46 -17.66
C GLN A 259 -6.71 -46.77 -17.14
N VAL A 260 -6.82 -45.88 -16.16
CA VAL A 260 -5.71 -45.22 -15.45
C VAL A 260 -4.95 -46.21 -14.57
N GLY A 261 -5.66 -47.14 -13.90
CA GLY A 261 -5.04 -48.24 -13.16
C GLY A 261 -4.24 -49.22 -14.02
N LYS A 262 -4.52 -49.29 -15.34
CA LYS A 262 -3.77 -50.11 -16.32
C LYS A 262 -2.68 -49.33 -17.06
N ASN A 263 -2.78 -48.00 -17.20
CA ASN A 263 -1.83 -47.17 -17.94
C ASN A 263 -0.74 -46.54 -17.05
N SER A 264 0.08 -47.39 -16.40
CA SER A 264 1.37 -47.00 -15.79
C SER A 264 2.24 -46.13 -16.71
N ARG A 265 2.14 -46.38 -18.03
CA ARG A 265 2.90 -45.70 -19.08
C ARG A 265 2.57 -44.21 -19.23
N LEU A 266 1.30 -43.80 -19.14
CA LEU A 266 0.92 -42.37 -19.25
C LEU A 266 1.44 -41.54 -18.07
N ILE A 267 1.38 -42.12 -16.86
CA ILE A 267 1.92 -41.49 -15.64
C ILE A 267 3.45 -41.39 -15.74
N GLN A 268 4.12 -42.41 -16.28
CA GLN A 268 5.55 -42.37 -16.55
C GLN A 268 5.91 -41.33 -17.63
N GLU A 269 5.19 -41.27 -18.75
CA GLU A 269 5.38 -40.27 -19.81
C GLU A 269 5.15 -38.84 -19.29
N PHE A 270 4.16 -38.62 -18.42
CA PHE A 270 3.96 -37.34 -17.75
C PHE A 270 5.12 -36.98 -16.82
N ARG A 271 5.55 -37.92 -15.97
CA ARG A 271 6.72 -37.74 -15.08
C ARG A 271 7.99 -37.44 -15.87
N ASP A 272 8.19 -38.12 -17.00
CA ASP A 272 9.34 -37.94 -17.87
C ASP A 272 9.29 -36.59 -18.60
N ASN A 273 8.12 -36.15 -19.08
CA ASN A 273 7.94 -34.83 -19.71
C ASN A 273 8.17 -33.68 -18.73
N VAL A 274 7.66 -33.77 -17.50
CA VAL A 274 7.95 -32.75 -16.47
C VAL A 274 9.44 -32.78 -16.10
N GLN A 275 10.07 -33.95 -16.01
CA GLN A 275 11.52 -34.05 -15.79
C GLN A 275 12.35 -33.47 -16.94
N GLN A 276 11.91 -33.55 -18.19
CA GLN A 276 12.60 -32.94 -19.34
C GLN A 276 12.60 -31.40 -19.32
N ILE A 277 11.67 -30.79 -18.57
CA ILE A 277 11.60 -29.33 -18.42
C ILE A 277 12.54 -28.85 -17.30
N CYS A 278 12.73 -29.68 -16.28
CA CYS A 278 13.69 -29.42 -15.22
C CYS A 278 15.13 -29.45 -15.76
N SER A 279 15.93 -28.45 -15.39
CA SER A 279 17.35 -28.45 -15.76
C SER A 279 18.11 -29.62 -15.13
N CYS A 280 19.17 -30.09 -15.77
CA CYS A 280 20.02 -31.19 -15.28
C CYS A 280 20.62 -30.95 -13.87
N TRP A 281 20.69 -29.69 -13.43
CA TRP A 281 21.28 -29.25 -12.16
C TRP A 281 20.27 -29.16 -11.01
N VAL A 282 19.01 -29.52 -11.25
CA VAL A 282 17.93 -29.47 -10.27
C VAL A 282 17.60 -30.88 -9.77
N SER A 283 17.37 -31.01 -8.46
CA SER A 283 16.96 -32.29 -7.87
C SER A 283 15.65 -32.78 -8.49
N LYS A 284 15.53 -34.09 -8.72
CA LYS A 284 14.29 -34.73 -9.23
C LYS A 284 13.05 -34.52 -8.34
N LEU A 285 13.23 -33.96 -7.14
CA LEU A 285 12.19 -33.64 -6.15
C LEU A 285 11.84 -32.14 -6.09
N ALA A 286 12.47 -31.28 -6.89
CA ALA A 286 12.26 -29.83 -6.81
C ALA A 286 10.96 -29.40 -7.51
N ILE A 287 10.29 -28.41 -6.92
CA ILE A 287 9.01 -27.85 -7.39
C ILE A 287 9.20 -26.85 -8.55
N VAL A 288 10.37 -26.22 -8.64
CA VAL A 288 10.67 -25.18 -9.63
C VAL A 288 11.61 -25.75 -10.71
N PRO A 289 11.33 -25.56 -12.01
CA PRO A 289 12.07 -26.22 -13.10
C PRO A 289 13.49 -25.67 -13.30
N ASN A 290 13.71 -24.41 -12.94
CA ASN A 290 14.98 -23.72 -13.10
C ASN A 290 15.88 -23.81 -11.85
N PRO A 291 17.21 -23.91 -12.01
CA PRO A 291 18.13 -23.91 -10.89
C PRO A 291 18.19 -22.52 -10.23
N LEU A 292 18.46 -22.48 -8.93
CA LEU A 292 18.49 -21.23 -8.15
C LEU A 292 19.33 -20.10 -8.80
N PRO A 293 20.54 -20.35 -9.35
CA PRO A 293 21.32 -19.29 -10.02
C PRO A 293 20.61 -18.64 -11.21
N LYS A 294 19.87 -19.42 -12.01
CA LYS A 294 19.10 -18.89 -13.13
C LYS A 294 17.92 -18.06 -12.65
N GLN A 295 17.22 -18.50 -11.60
CA GLN A 295 16.16 -17.72 -10.96
C GLN A 295 16.69 -16.38 -10.44
N ILE A 296 17.86 -16.39 -9.79
CA ILE A 296 18.53 -15.19 -9.28
C ILE A 296 18.86 -14.23 -10.42
N TRP A 297 19.46 -14.72 -11.52
CA TRP A 297 19.79 -13.89 -12.68
C TRP A 297 18.57 -13.20 -13.30
N ILE A 298 17.49 -13.95 -13.52
CA ILE A 298 16.24 -13.41 -14.07
C ILE A 298 15.64 -12.35 -13.12
N MET A 299 15.71 -12.59 -11.81
CA MET A 299 15.26 -11.61 -10.79
C MET A 299 16.10 -10.33 -10.81
N ILE A 300 17.41 -10.43 -11.00
CA ILE A 300 18.30 -9.26 -11.14
C ILE A 300 17.89 -8.43 -12.36
N LEU A 301 17.68 -9.07 -13.52
CA LEU A 301 17.20 -8.41 -14.73
C LEU A 301 15.87 -7.66 -14.50
N ARG A 302 14.90 -8.33 -13.87
CA ARG A 302 13.61 -7.73 -13.53
C ARG A 302 13.76 -6.54 -12.58
N TYR A 303 14.66 -6.63 -11.60
CA TYR A 303 14.91 -5.52 -10.67
C TYR A 303 15.43 -4.28 -11.40
N TYR A 304 16.37 -4.44 -12.34
CA TYR A 304 16.83 -3.32 -13.15
C TYR A 304 15.76 -2.80 -14.10
N GLN A 305 14.88 -3.66 -14.64
CA GLN A 305 13.72 -3.20 -15.42
C GLN A 305 12.78 -2.34 -14.59
N LEU A 306 12.50 -2.72 -13.33
CA LEU A 306 11.69 -1.93 -12.40
C LEU A 306 12.35 -0.58 -12.10
N LEU A 307 13.65 -0.57 -11.82
CA LEU A 307 14.40 0.66 -11.55
C LEU A 307 14.46 1.59 -12.77
N TRP A 308 14.61 1.03 -13.97
CA TRP A 308 14.61 1.80 -15.22
C TRP A 308 13.20 2.24 -15.65
N GLY A 309 12.16 1.56 -15.17
CA GLY A 309 10.77 1.99 -15.30
C GLY A 309 10.46 3.22 -14.44
N ASP A 310 11.16 3.41 -13.32
CA ASP A 310 11.02 4.56 -12.42
C ASP A 310 12.34 5.33 -12.23
N LYS A 311 12.89 5.83 -13.34
CA LYS A 311 14.15 6.61 -13.35
C LYS A 311 14.05 7.89 -12.50
N ARG A 312 12.86 8.48 -12.43
CA ARG A 312 12.63 9.74 -11.70
C ARG A 312 12.90 9.54 -10.21
N THR A 313 12.34 8.48 -9.61
CA THR A 313 12.60 8.15 -8.21
C THR A 313 14.08 7.89 -7.96
N PHE A 314 14.76 7.14 -8.84
CA PHE A 314 16.20 6.89 -8.72
C PHE A 314 17.03 8.20 -8.73
N LEU A 315 16.75 9.11 -9.66
CA LEU A 315 17.45 10.40 -9.75
C LEU A 315 17.22 11.27 -8.52
N ILE A 316 16.01 11.28 -7.96
CA ILE A 316 15.68 12.03 -6.73
C ILE A 316 16.45 11.46 -5.54
N ILE A 317 16.54 10.13 -5.40
CA ILE A 317 17.31 9.48 -4.32
C ILE A 317 18.79 9.88 -4.42
N LEU A 318 19.36 9.87 -5.62
CA LEU A 318 20.74 10.32 -5.84
C LEU A 318 20.91 11.80 -5.48
N ALA A 319 19.95 12.65 -5.84
CA ALA A 319 19.96 14.06 -5.48
C ALA A 319 19.94 14.28 -3.96
N PHE A 320 19.17 13.49 -3.20
CA PHE A 320 19.19 13.54 -1.73
C PHE A 320 20.53 13.13 -1.13
N VAL A 321 21.19 12.12 -1.71
CA VAL A 321 22.54 11.71 -1.28
C VAL A 321 23.56 12.84 -1.51
N VAL A 322 23.51 13.49 -2.67
CA VAL A 322 24.36 14.65 -2.98
C VAL A 322 24.08 15.80 -2.01
N LEU A 323 22.81 16.15 -1.84
CA LEU A 323 22.39 17.27 -1.00
C LEU A 323 22.74 17.01 0.47
N ASN A 324 22.63 15.77 0.96
CA ASN A 324 23.09 15.40 2.29
C ASN A 324 24.60 15.62 2.46
N ALA A 325 25.41 15.16 1.51
CA ALA A 325 26.86 15.34 1.56
C ALA A 325 27.27 16.82 1.52
N VAL A 326 26.58 17.63 0.71
CA VAL A 326 26.84 19.07 0.55
C VAL A 326 26.38 19.89 1.75
N ILE A 327 25.32 19.48 2.45
CA ILE A 327 24.89 20.20 3.66
C ILE A 327 25.73 19.78 4.87
N ASN A 328 25.87 18.46 5.09
CA ASN A 328 26.49 17.94 6.31
C ASN A 328 28.02 17.95 6.27
N GLY A 329 28.65 17.77 5.10
CA GLY A 329 30.11 17.79 4.97
C GLY A 329 30.71 19.10 5.44
N PRO A 330 30.24 20.27 4.97
CA PRO A 330 30.73 21.56 5.42
C PRO A 330 30.45 21.89 6.89
N ALA A 331 29.56 21.17 7.59
CA ALA A 331 29.37 21.39 9.03
C ALA A 331 30.65 21.06 9.83
N TYR A 332 31.53 20.23 9.27
CA TYR A 332 32.83 19.85 9.80
C TYR A 332 33.98 20.39 8.94
N TYR A 333 33.78 21.56 8.32
CA TYR A 333 34.71 22.09 7.32
C TYR A 333 36.11 22.30 7.89
N MET A 334 37.10 21.63 7.30
CA MET A 334 38.52 21.73 7.67
C MET A 334 38.78 21.57 9.18
N ALA A 335 38.27 20.49 9.76
CA ALA A 335 38.44 20.19 11.18
C ALA A 335 39.94 20.25 11.60
N PRO A 336 40.30 21.01 12.65
CA PRO A 336 41.68 21.23 13.05
C PRO A 336 42.39 19.95 13.52
N LYS A 337 43.71 20.01 13.68
CA LYS A 337 44.54 18.86 14.14
C LYS A 337 44.87 18.94 15.63
N ASP A 338 43.91 19.42 16.41
CA ASP A 338 43.97 19.50 17.87
C ASP A 338 42.88 18.60 18.49
N GLU A 339 42.68 18.72 19.79
CA GLU A 339 41.69 17.94 20.53
C GLU A 339 40.26 18.20 20.01
N THR A 340 39.92 19.47 19.74
CA THR A 340 38.60 19.85 19.22
C THR A 340 38.32 19.22 17.87
N GLY A 341 39.29 19.28 16.95
CA GLY A 341 39.16 18.67 15.63
C GLY A 341 39.21 17.13 15.66
N SER A 342 39.80 16.53 16.69
CA SER A 342 39.75 15.07 16.89
C SER A 342 38.33 14.59 17.21
N TYR A 343 37.57 15.37 17.99
CA TYR A 343 36.17 15.11 18.26
C TYR A 343 35.31 15.35 17.01
N GLU A 344 35.51 16.45 16.29
CA GLU A 344 34.80 16.76 15.04
C GLU A 344 34.97 15.67 13.97
N LYS A 345 36.22 15.23 13.72
CA LYS A 345 36.51 14.14 12.78
C LYS A 345 35.85 12.82 13.19
N SER A 346 35.86 12.50 14.49
CA SER A 346 35.20 11.30 15.03
C SER A 346 33.68 11.34 14.84
N SER A 347 33.07 12.50 15.13
CA SER A 347 31.64 12.76 14.91
C SER A 347 31.25 12.66 13.44
N ALA A 348 32.05 13.24 12.54
CA ALA A 348 31.79 13.21 11.11
C ALA A 348 31.81 11.78 10.52
N LEU A 349 32.73 10.92 10.98
CA LEU A 349 32.79 9.51 10.58
C LEU A 349 31.57 8.72 11.08
N PHE A 350 31.12 8.99 12.31
CA PHE A 350 29.92 8.37 12.86
C PHE A 350 28.66 8.76 12.09
N PHE A 351 28.53 10.03 11.70
CA PHE A 351 27.38 10.53 10.93
C PHE A 351 27.25 9.94 9.52
N ALA A 352 28.37 9.68 8.85
CA ALA A 352 28.34 8.96 7.59
C ALA A 352 27.65 7.58 7.74
N LEU A 353 27.94 6.87 8.85
CA LEU A 353 27.28 5.59 9.14
C LEU A 353 25.79 5.78 9.48
N ILE A 354 25.44 6.80 10.28
CA ILE A 354 24.04 7.09 10.65
C ILE A 354 23.19 7.33 9.40
N TYR A 355 23.68 8.15 8.47
CA TYR A 355 22.93 8.51 7.27
C TYR A 355 22.56 7.27 6.44
N PHE A 356 23.54 6.39 6.17
CA PHE A 356 23.29 5.15 5.44
C PHE A 356 22.45 4.14 6.23
N TYR A 357 22.49 4.17 7.56
CA TYR A 357 21.60 3.38 8.40
C TYR A 357 20.14 3.81 8.27
N LEU A 358 19.86 5.12 8.34
CA LEU A 358 18.51 5.67 8.14
C LEU A 358 18.01 5.45 6.71
N ASN A 359 18.87 5.58 5.70
CA ASN A 359 18.51 5.24 4.32
C ASN A 359 18.08 3.77 4.18
N ALA A 360 18.81 2.86 4.83
CA ALA A 360 18.47 1.44 4.82
C ALA A 360 17.15 1.12 5.55
N LEU A 361 16.67 1.98 6.47
CA LEU A 361 15.37 1.81 7.13
C LEU A 361 14.20 1.82 6.13
N THR A 362 14.32 2.60 5.05
CA THR A 362 13.30 2.71 3.99
C THR A 362 13.08 1.39 3.23
N GLU A 363 14.05 0.46 3.27
CA GLU A 363 13.94 -0.87 2.66
C GLU A 363 12.80 -1.71 3.26
N VAL A 364 12.42 -1.45 4.52
CA VAL A 364 11.34 -2.18 5.19
C VAL A 364 10.01 -2.01 4.44
N VAL A 365 9.65 -0.77 4.08
CA VAL A 365 8.38 -0.45 3.39
C VAL A 365 8.31 -1.15 2.03
N THR A 366 9.41 -1.12 1.27
CA THR A 366 9.47 -1.74 -0.06
C THR A 366 9.40 -3.28 0.03
N THR A 367 10.01 -3.87 1.05
CA THR A 367 10.01 -5.31 1.28
C THR A 367 8.61 -5.81 1.62
N VAL A 368 7.89 -5.10 2.51
CA VAL A 368 6.51 -5.44 2.89
C VAL A 368 5.56 -5.42 1.69
N LYS A 369 5.63 -4.38 0.83
CA LYS A 369 4.79 -4.28 -0.38
C LYS A 369 5.08 -5.39 -1.39
N SER A 370 6.33 -5.81 -1.53
CA SER A 370 6.71 -6.87 -2.48
C SER A 370 6.24 -8.28 -2.07
N ARG A 371 5.86 -8.47 -0.80
CA ARG A 371 5.52 -9.79 -0.24
C ARG A 371 4.29 -10.43 -0.87
N SER A 372 3.22 -9.66 -1.14
CA SER A 372 1.97 -10.20 -1.71
C SER A 372 2.19 -10.78 -3.12
N ILE A 373 2.95 -10.06 -3.96
CA ILE A 373 3.32 -10.50 -5.30
C ILE A 373 4.24 -11.74 -5.23
N LEU A 374 5.19 -11.75 -4.29
CA LEU A 374 6.10 -12.88 -4.12
C LEU A 374 5.39 -14.15 -3.65
N LEU A 375 4.46 -14.02 -2.70
CA LEU A 375 3.61 -15.11 -2.21
C LEU A 375 2.89 -15.79 -3.38
N LYS A 376 2.24 -15.00 -4.24
CA LYS A 376 1.57 -15.49 -5.45
C LYS A 376 2.54 -16.23 -6.37
N GLN A 377 3.68 -15.62 -6.70
CA GLN A 377 4.66 -16.22 -7.63
C GLN A 377 5.27 -17.52 -7.09
N ALA A 378 5.48 -17.60 -5.77
CA ALA A 378 5.92 -18.82 -5.10
C ALA A 378 4.83 -19.91 -5.11
N GLN A 379 3.56 -19.55 -4.90
CA GLN A 379 2.44 -20.49 -4.98
C GLN A 379 2.27 -21.12 -6.36
N TYR A 380 2.59 -20.39 -7.43
CA TYR A 380 2.58 -20.88 -8.82
C TYR A 380 3.83 -21.67 -9.23
N GLY A 381 4.79 -21.86 -8.32
CA GLY A 381 6.03 -22.58 -8.60
C GLY A 381 6.94 -21.84 -9.59
N PHE A 382 6.79 -20.52 -9.77
CA PHE A 382 7.65 -19.74 -10.66
C PHE A 382 9.05 -19.53 -10.09
N LEU A 383 9.13 -19.25 -8.79
CA LEU A 383 10.37 -18.90 -8.11
C LEU A 383 10.32 -19.31 -6.65
N HIS A 384 11.49 -19.62 -6.09
CA HIS A 384 11.61 -19.81 -4.66
C HIS A 384 11.77 -18.44 -3.95
N PRO A 385 11.10 -18.17 -2.81
CA PRO A 385 11.20 -16.88 -2.11
C PRO A 385 12.63 -16.43 -1.78
N SER A 386 13.54 -17.37 -1.50
CA SER A 386 14.95 -17.05 -1.26
C SER A 386 15.67 -16.47 -2.49
N ALA A 387 15.26 -16.84 -3.71
CA ALA A 387 15.88 -16.31 -4.94
C ALA A 387 15.65 -14.80 -5.07
N PHE A 388 14.50 -14.30 -4.60
CA PHE A 388 14.19 -12.87 -4.59
C PHE A 388 15.11 -12.07 -3.66
N VAL A 389 15.29 -12.54 -2.41
CA VAL A 389 16.14 -11.85 -1.42
C VAL A 389 17.60 -11.79 -1.89
N ILE A 390 18.12 -12.92 -2.40
CA ILE A 390 19.49 -13.01 -2.89
C ILE A 390 19.69 -12.15 -4.14
N ALA A 391 18.77 -12.23 -5.10
CA ALA A 391 18.83 -11.42 -6.32
C ALA A 391 18.83 -9.93 -6.02
N ARG A 392 17.96 -9.49 -5.11
CA ARG A 392 17.91 -8.09 -4.70
C ARG A 392 19.20 -7.65 -4.01
N ALA A 393 19.71 -8.45 -3.06
CA ALA A 393 20.98 -8.17 -2.39
C ALA A 393 22.16 -8.03 -3.36
N ILE A 394 22.18 -8.80 -4.45
CA ILE A 394 23.21 -8.68 -5.51
C ILE A 394 22.95 -7.47 -6.41
N ALA A 395 21.70 -7.25 -6.81
CA ALA A 395 21.35 -6.15 -7.72
C ALA A 395 21.57 -4.77 -7.11
N ASP A 396 21.52 -4.65 -5.78
CA ASP A 396 21.79 -3.38 -5.09
C ASP A 396 23.27 -3.02 -5.04
N ILE A 397 24.20 -3.97 -5.20
CA ILE A 397 25.64 -3.72 -5.04
C ILE A 397 26.14 -2.56 -5.90
N PRO A 398 25.88 -2.52 -7.23
CA PRO A 398 26.38 -1.41 -8.07
C PRO A 398 25.72 -0.08 -7.72
N ILE A 399 24.44 -0.11 -7.35
CA ILE A 399 23.67 1.09 -7.01
C ILE A 399 24.15 1.68 -5.67
N ALA A 400 24.28 0.84 -4.66
CA ALA A 400 24.79 1.20 -3.35
C ALA A 400 26.23 1.71 -3.44
N PHE A 401 27.09 1.07 -4.24
CA PHE A 401 28.45 1.53 -4.49
C PHE A 401 28.47 2.92 -5.12
N PHE A 402 27.67 3.14 -6.16
CA PHE A 402 27.58 4.45 -6.82
C PHE A 402 27.06 5.55 -5.88
N GLN A 403 26.03 5.26 -5.08
CA GLN A 403 25.54 6.19 -4.05
C GLN A 403 26.62 6.53 -3.01
N CYS A 404 27.31 5.52 -2.48
CA CYS A 404 28.38 5.70 -1.51
C CYS A 404 29.56 6.47 -2.10
N LEU A 405 29.92 6.22 -3.36
CA LEU A 405 30.99 6.92 -4.06
C LEU A 405 30.68 8.41 -4.20
N VAL A 406 29.50 8.75 -4.71
CA VAL A 406 29.06 10.15 -4.89
C VAL A 406 29.01 10.88 -3.55
N PHE A 407 28.45 10.25 -2.51
CA PHE A 407 28.46 10.79 -1.16
C PHE A 407 29.88 11.05 -0.65
N SER A 408 30.75 10.03 -0.74
CA SER A 408 32.11 10.09 -0.19
C SER A 408 32.97 11.12 -0.91
N CYS A 409 32.83 11.26 -2.24
CA CYS A 409 33.54 12.27 -3.02
C CYS A 409 33.24 13.70 -2.58
N LEU A 410 32.03 13.99 -2.09
CA LEU A 410 31.67 15.34 -1.62
C LEU A 410 31.95 15.49 -0.12
N TYR A 411 31.61 14.48 0.67
CA TYR A 411 31.68 14.51 2.12
C TYR A 411 33.13 14.43 2.63
N TYR A 412 33.95 13.49 2.13
CA TYR A 412 35.29 13.20 2.66
C TYR A 412 36.25 14.39 2.56
N PHE A 413 36.27 15.04 1.38
CA PHE A 413 37.17 16.17 1.12
C PHE A 413 36.71 17.47 1.79
N SER A 414 35.41 17.60 2.11
CA SER A 414 34.91 18.78 2.83
C SER A 414 35.44 18.85 4.27
N ILE A 415 35.70 17.69 4.89
CA ILE A 415 36.14 17.57 6.30
C ILE A 415 37.67 17.72 6.45
N ASP A 416 38.42 17.70 5.35
CA ASP A 416 39.88 17.57 5.35
C ASP A 416 40.38 16.30 6.08
N LEU A 417 39.73 15.16 5.80
CA LEU A 417 40.26 13.83 6.19
C LEU A 417 41.55 13.52 5.42
N GLN A 418 42.30 12.48 5.82
CA GLN A 418 43.61 12.18 5.22
C GLN A 418 43.58 12.12 3.68
N CYS A 419 44.22 13.10 3.02
CA CYS A 419 44.27 13.22 1.55
C CYS A 419 45.17 12.18 0.83
N THR A 420 45.25 10.94 1.33
CA THR A 420 45.92 9.84 0.64
C THR A 420 44.91 8.99 -0.13
N ALA A 421 45.29 8.55 -1.34
CA ALA A 421 44.40 7.72 -2.17
C ALA A 421 43.98 6.43 -1.45
N SER A 422 44.88 5.83 -0.67
CA SER A 422 44.57 4.63 0.12
C SER A 422 43.54 4.90 1.21
N ALA A 423 43.66 6.00 1.97
CA ALA A 423 42.70 6.33 3.02
C ALA A 423 41.29 6.59 2.47
N PHE A 424 41.18 7.30 1.34
CA PHE A 424 39.91 7.57 0.67
C PHE A 424 39.22 6.29 0.19
N TRP A 425 39.92 5.40 -0.52
CA TRP A 425 39.31 4.17 -1.02
C TRP A 425 38.95 3.19 0.10
N ILE A 426 39.70 3.18 1.21
CA ILE A 426 39.32 2.43 2.42
C ILE A 426 38.03 2.99 3.02
N PHE A 427 37.89 4.33 3.10
CA PHE A 427 36.66 4.97 3.57
C PHE A 427 35.44 4.56 2.72
N VAL A 428 35.55 4.69 1.39
CA VAL A 428 34.48 4.31 0.44
C VAL A 428 34.13 2.83 0.61
N LEU A 429 35.13 1.95 0.69
CA LEU A 429 34.94 0.51 0.83
C LEU A 429 34.19 0.15 2.11
N ILE A 430 34.57 0.73 3.25
CA ILE A 430 33.93 0.44 4.55
C ILE A 430 32.50 0.98 4.59
N VAL A 431 32.26 2.21 4.11
CA VAL A 431 30.91 2.80 4.07
C VAL A 431 29.98 1.98 3.16
N PHE A 432 30.48 1.56 1.99
CA PHE A 432 29.74 0.69 1.08
C PHE A 432 29.42 -0.69 1.68
N ALA A 433 30.42 -1.38 2.25
CA ALA A 433 30.22 -2.68 2.88
C ALA A 433 29.26 -2.59 4.07
N TYR A 434 29.35 -1.51 4.84
CA TYR A 434 28.43 -1.21 5.92
C TYR A 434 26.99 -1.00 5.42
N TYR A 435 26.80 -0.15 4.41
CA TYR A 435 25.46 0.16 3.89
C TYR A 435 24.74 -1.08 3.38
N THR A 436 25.42 -1.91 2.59
CA THR A 436 24.85 -3.17 2.08
C THR A 436 24.56 -4.18 3.19
N ALA A 437 25.42 -4.28 4.22
CA ALA A 437 25.15 -5.13 5.39
C ALA A 437 23.89 -4.69 6.15
N VAL A 438 23.70 -3.38 6.35
CA VAL A 438 22.53 -2.83 7.05
C VAL A 438 21.25 -2.96 6.21
N GLN A 439 21.31 -2.79 4.89
CA GLN A 439 20.15 -3.08 4.02
C GLN A 439 19.69 -4.54 4.17
N SER A 440 20.63 -5.50 4.18
CA SER A 440 20.31 -6.91 4.42
C SER A 440 19.76 -7.15 5.84
N LEU A 441 20.24 -6.43 6.85
CA LEU A 441 19.71 -6.49 8.22
C LEU A 441 18.22 -6.09 8.26
N PHE A 442 17.86 -4.94 7.70
CA PHE A 442 16.46 -4.46 7.70
C PHE A 442 15.52 -5.37 6.90
N ARG A 443 16.03 -6.07 5.88
CA ARG A 443 15.26 -7.11 5.15
C ARG A 443 14.98 -8.36 5.98
N SER A 444 15.86 -8.69 6.93
CA SER A 444 15.72 -9.87 7.80
C SER A 444 14.78 -9.66 9.00
N ALA A 445 14.19 -8.46 9.15
CA ALA A 445 13.20 -8.09 10.17
C ALA A 445 13.68 -8.10 11.63
N ILE A 446 14.98 -8.23 11.91
CA ILE A 446 15.55 -8.07 13.27
C ILE A 446 16.34 -6.76 13.31
N PRO A 447 15.76 -5.63 13.76
CA PRO A 447 16.54 -4.42 13.94
C PRO A 447 17.44 -4.57 15.17
N VAL A 448 18.69 -5.02 14.97
CA VAL A 448 19.76 -4.86 15.96
C VAL A 448 20.40 -3.49 15.72
N GLY A 449 20.23 -2.58 16.69
CA GLY A 449 20.46 -1.14 16.53
C GLY A 449 21.90 -0.69 16.26
N LEU A 450 22.02 0.55 15.77
CA LEU A 450 23.24 1.35 15.62
C LEU A 450 23.85 1.81 16.96
N LEU A 451 23.05 1.73 18.03
CA LEU A 451 23.34 2.17 19.40
C LEU A 451 24.67 1.66 19.99
N TYR A 452 25.12 0.48 19.55
CA TYR A 452 26.35 -0.16 20.05
C TYR A 452 27.59 0.11 19.18
N SER A 453 27.52 1.07 18.23
CA SER A 453 28.65 1.47 17.38
C SER A 453 29.92 1.81 18.16
N GLY A 454 29.78 2.22 19.42
CA GLY A 454 30.88 2.59 20.31
C GLY A 454 31.24 4.08 20.28
N PHE A 455 30.52 4.89 19.49
CA PHE A 455 30.56 6.35 19.57
C PHE A 455 29.76 6.91 20.76
N GLY A 456 28.65 6.24 21.14
CA GLY A 456 27.83 6.60 22.28
C GLY A 456 28.42 6.13 23.61
N PRO A 457 27.96 4.99 24.19
CA PRO A 457 28.71 4.40 25.28
C PRO A 457 30.03 3.88 24.70
N GLY A 458 31.12 4.53 25.09
CA GLY A 458 32.46 4.07 24.78
C GLY A 458 32.66 2.61 25.22
N ARG A 459 33.60 1.92 24.58
CA ARG A 459 33.95 0.52 24.91
C ARG A 459 34.10 0.26 26.43
N PRO A 460 34.74 1.16 27.20
CA PRO A 460 34.94 0.97 28.64
C PRO A 460 33.65 1.07 29.46
N THR A 461 32.72 1.95 29.07
CA THR A 461 31.47 2.23 29.81
C THR A 461 30.29 1.36 29.37
N GLN A 462 30.45 0.59 28.30
CA GLN A 462 29.40 -0.28 27.79
C GLN A 462 29.10 -1.42 28.78
N HIS A 463 27.83 -1.55 29.17
CA HIS A 463 27.36 -2.67 30.00
C HIS A 463 27.66 -4.04 29.35
N ARG A 464 28.13 -5.01 30.16
CA ARG A 464 28.60 -6.33 29.68
C ARG A 464 27.53 -7.12 28.91
N TRP A 465 26.26 -6.97 29.27
CA TRP A 465 25.15 -7.65 28.57
C TRP A 465 25.00 -7.16 27.12
N GLY A 466 25.40 -5.93 26.79
CA GLY A 466 25.39 -5.39 25.43
C GLY A 466 26.48 -5.98 24.52
N SER A 467 27.38 -6.80 25.05
CA SER A 467 28.53 -7.36 24.30
C SER A 467 28.10 -8.24 23.12
N TRP A 468 27.01 -9.00 23.24
CA TRP A 468 26.51 -9.83 22.13
C TRP A 468 25.83 -9.01 21.05
N LEU A 469 25.11 -7.93 21.42
CA LEU A 469 24.48 -7.00 20.47
C LEU A 469 25.52 -6.27 19.62
N ARG A 470 26.60 -5.84 20.26
CA ARG A 470 27.76 -5.28 19.56
C ARG A 470 28.36 -6.27 18.56
N ARG A 471 28.49 -7.55 18.94
CA ARG A 471 28.99 -8.59 18.03
C ARG A 471 28.02 -8.92 16.91
N ALA A 472 26.74 -8.74 17.16
CA ALA A 472 25.70 -8.96 16.17
C ALA A 472 25.57 -7.81 15.18
N SER A 473 25.85 -6.55 15.55
CA SER A 473 25.68 -5.35 14.69
C SER A 473 26.92 -5.04 13.83
N PRO A 474 26.78 -4.58 12.57
CA PRO A 474 27.91 -4.20 11.72
C PRO A 474 28.50 -2.82 12.08
N SER A 475 27.73 -1.95 12.72
CA SER A 475 28.11 -0.55 13.03
C SER A 475 29.39 -0.38 13.84
N PRO A 476 29.67 -1.18 14.89
CA PRO A 476 30.88 -1.01 15.71
C PRO A 476 32.15 -1.39 14.96
N TYR A 477 32.05 -2.39 14.07
CA TYR A 477 33.16 -2.81 13.23
C TYR A 477 33.48 -1.77 12.17
N ALA A 478 32.45 -1.15 11.58
CA ALA A 478 32.61 -0.07 10.62
C ALA A 478 33.27 1.17 11.26
N LEU A 479 32.79 1.59 12.44
CA LEU A 479 33.34 2.75 13.13
C LEU A 479 34.81 2.54 13.54
N GLU A 480 35.16 1.41 14.17
CA GLU A 480 36.55 1.10 14.53
C GLU A 480 37.48 1.07 13.30
N ALA A 481 37.00 0.57 12.15
CA ALA A 481 37.77 0.55 10.91
C ALA A 481 37.96 1.96 10.31
N LEU A 482 36.91 2.80 10.30
CA LEU A 482 36.98 4.18 9.81
C LEU A 482 37.91 5.04 10.67
N MET A 483 37.75 4.97 12.00
CA MET A 483 38.56 5.73 12.94
C MET A 483 40.04 5.27 12.93
N GLY A 484 40.28 3.95 12.89
CA GLY A 484 41.63 3.39 12.75
C GLY A 484 42.32 3.79 11.43
N ASN A 485 41.56 3.98 10.36
CA ASN A 485 42.08 4.49 9.09
C ASN A 485 42.57 5.95 9.22
N GLU A 486 41.77 6.81 9.86
CA GLU A 486 42.01 8.25 9.96
C GLU A 486 43.07 8.64 11.02
N PHE A 487 43.02 8.12 12.24
CA PHE A 487 43.85 8.63 13.34
C PHE A 487 45.27 8.06 13.41
N THR A 488 45.60 7.03 12.63
CA THR A 488 46.95 6.42 12.68
C THR A 488 48.04 7.28 12.03
N GLY A 489 47.66 8.18 11.13
CA GLY A 489 48.60 9.05 10.40
C GLY A 489 48.57 10.51 10.86
N ILE A 490 47.90 10.82 11.98
CA ILE A 490 47.71 12.18 12.49
C ILE A 490 48.44 12.31 13.83
N ASN A 491 49.20 13.40 13.98
CA ASN A 491 49.72 13.84 15.27
C ASN A 491 48.84 15.00 15.75
N LEU A 492 48.25 14.85 16.94
CA LEU A 492 47.39 15.84 17.57
C LEU A 492 48.25 16.84 18.34
N THR A 493 48.05 18.13 18.08
CA THR A 493 48.75 19.23 18.77
C THR A 493 47.88 19.80 19.88
N CYS A 494 48.47 20.13 21.04
CA CYS A 494 47.76 20.83 22.11
C CYS A 494 47.72 22.35 21.85
N SER A 495 46.57 22.99 22.08
CA SER A 495 46.42 24.46 22.05
C SER A 495 47.01 25.10 23.32
N GLU A 496 47.51 26.34 23.24
CA GLU A 496 48.10 27.08 24.38
C GLU A 496 47.10 27.43 25.49
N SER A 497 45.79 27.44 25.20
CA SER A 497 44.72 27.74 26.16
C SER A 497 44.18 26.52 26.91
N GLU A 498 44.60 25.31 26.52
CA GLU A 498 44.11 24.05 27.05
C GLU A 498 45.30 23.30 27.68
N MET A 499 45.43 23.35 29.01
CA MET A 499 46.37 22.44 29.69
C MET A 499 45.87 20.99 29.52
N VAL A 500 46.32 20.36 28.43
CA VAL A 500 46.41 18.90 28.19
C VAL A 500 45.21 18.10 28.71
N LEU A 501 44.12 18.04 27.93
CA LEU A 501 43.02 17.09 28.18
C LEU A 501 43.26 15.70 27.53
N ILE A 502 44.30 15.53 26.70
CA ILE A 502 44.60 14.24 26.07
C ILE A 502 45.31 13.32 27.07
N THR A 503 44.56 12.35 27.59
CA THR A 503 45.07 11.24 28.41
C THR A 503 46.25 10.56 27.73
N GLY A 504 47.38 10.45 28.43
CA GLY A 504 48.58 9.75 27.94
C GLY A 504 49.78 10.64 27.58
N SER A 505 49.63 11.98 27.58
CA SER A 505 50.80 12.86 27.49
C SER A 505 51.57 12.88 28.82
N LEU A 506 52.85 12.49 28.77
CA LEU A 506 53.76 12.53 29.92
C LEU A 506 54.17 13.97 30.29
N LYS A 507 54.01 14.96 29.39
CA LYS A 507 54.39 16.38 29.59
C LYS A 507 53.58 17.34 28.72
N ALA A 508 53.28 18.52 29.26
CA ALA A 508 52.71 19.62 28.49
C ALA A 508 53.61 19.98 27.28
N HIS A 509 52.98 20.09 26.09
CA HIS A 509 53.56 20.47 24.78
C HIS A 509 54.09 19.38 23.82
N ASP A 510 54.03 18.08 24.15
CA ASP A 510 54.42 17.05 23.17
C ASP A 510 53.23 16.69 22.23
N PRO A 511 53.45 16.59 20.90
CA PRO A 511 52.41 16.12 19.98
C PRO A 511 52.06 14.66 20.28
N VAL A 512 50.78 14.37 20.49
CA VAL A 512 50.30 13.01 20.79
C VAL A 512 49.94 12.31 19.49
N ALA A 513 50.44 11.09 19.28
CA ALA A 513 50.04 10.30 18.12
C ALA A 513 48.55 9.93 18.24
N GLY A 514 47.75 10.14 17.19
CA GLY A 514 46.31 9.86 17.21
C GLY A 514 45.96 8.38 17.47
N SER A 515 46.90 7.47 17.28
CA SER A 515 46.76 6.06 17.68
C SER A 515 46.64 5.87 19.20
N VAL A 516 47.27 6.73 20.01
CA VAL A 516 47.16 6.72 21.48
C VAL A 516 45.76 7.18 21.89
N TYR A 517 45.29 8.29 21.29
CA TYR A 517 43.92 8.78 21.48
C TYR A 517 42.86 7.71 21.18
N LEU A 518 43.02 6.96 20.08
CA LEU A 518 42.09 5.86 19.74
C LEU A 518 42.05 4.73 20.77
N VAL A 519 43.20 4.36 21.33
CA VAL A 519 43.31 3.26 22.29
C VAL A 519 42.75 3.69 23.64
N ASP A 520 43.11 4.88 24.10
CA ASP A 520 42.75 5.34 25.44
C ASP A 520 41.27 5.76 25.52
N TYR A 521 40.76 6.46 24.52
CA TYR A 521 39.36 6.94 24.51
C TYR A 521 38.36 5.87 24.03
N PHE A 522 38.65 5.20 22.91
CA PHE A 522 37.72 4.25 22.28
C PHE A 522 38.10 2.77 22.45
N GLY A 523 39.33 2.46 22.89
CA GLY A 523 39.83 1.09 22.90
C GLY A 523 39.92 0.47 21.50
N TYR A 524 40.23 1.29 20.48
CA TYR A 524 40.30 0.92 19.06
C TYR A 524 41.74 0.83 18.57
N THR A 525 42.02 -0.10 17.66
CA THR A 525 43.35 -0.28 17.06
C THR A 525 43.25 -0.48 15.55
N ARG A 526 44.25 0.03 14.79
CA ARG A 526 44.29 -0.11 13.32
C ARG A 526 44.45 -1.56 12.87
N ASP A 527 45.09 -2.41 13.65
CA ASP A 527 45.31 -3.83 13.31
C ASP A 527 44.00 -4.59 13.05
N HIS A 528 42.89 -4.06 13.57
CA HIS A 528 41.56 -4.61 13.39
C HIS A 528 40.89 -4.24 12.07
N LEU A 529 41.46 -3.35 11.25
CA LEU A 529 40.82 -2.79 10.05
C LEU A 529 40.32 -3.88 9.08
N TRP A 530 41.20 -4.78 8.64
CA TRP A 530 40.84 -5.85 7.69
C TRP A 530 40.04 -6.97 8.33
N ARG A 531 40.27 -7.23 9.62
CA ARG A 531 39.44 -8.15 10.41
C ARG A 531 37.99 -7.67 10.46
N ASN A 532 37.78 -6.38 10.76
CA ASN A 532 36.47 -5.76 10.89
C ASN A 532 35.75 -5.70 9.53
N PHE A 533 36.46 -5.38 8.44
CA PHE A 533 35.91 -5.50 7.08
C PHE A 533 35.43 -6.93 6.79
N GLY A 534 36.26 -7.94 7.09
CA GLY A 534 35.87 -9.35 6.94
C GLY A 534 34.63 -9.73 7.74
N ILE A 535 34.50 -9.23 8.98
CA ILE A 535 33.33 -9.46 9.83
C ILE A 535 32.07 -8.82 9.22
N ILE A 536 32.16 -7.58 8.70
CA ILE A 536 31.01 -6.92 8.05
C ILE A 536 30.52 -7.72 6.85
N MET A 537 31.43 -8.26 6.03
CA MET A 537 31.08 -9.12 4.89
C MET A 537 30.42 -10.43 5.33
N VAL A 538 30.89 -11.04 6.42
CA VAL A 538 30.27 -12.23 7.01
C VAL A 538 28.87 -11.92 7.53
N LEU A 539 28.68 -10.78 8.20
CA LEU A 539 27.37 -10.33 8.69
C LEU A 539 26.41 -10.05 7.53
N TRP A 540 26.85 -9.39 6.46
CA TRP A 540 26.06 -9.20 5.24
C TRP A 540 25.57 -10.53 4.66
N PHE A 541 26.47 -11.51 4.54
CA PHE A 541 26.10 -12.85 4.06
C PHE A 541 25.10 -13.52 5.01
N LEU A 542 25.35 -13.50 6.32
CA LEU A 542 24.50 -14.09 7.34
C LEU A 542 23.09 -13.49 7.33
N TYR A 543 22.95 -12.16 7.29
CA TYR A 543 21.65 -11.50 7.24
C TYR A 543 20.90 -11.78 5.95
N THR A 544 21.60 -11.91 4.82
CA THR A 544 20.98 -12.29 3.55
C THR A 544 20.41 -13.72 3.62
N VAL A 545 21.13 -14.65 4.28
CA VAL A 545 20.64 -16.01 4.54
C VAL A 545 19.46 -16.00 5.51
N LEU A 546 19.56 -15.27 6.62
CA LEU A 546 18.48 -15.15 7.60
C LEU A 546 17.22 -14.53 7.00
N GLY A 547 17.35 -13.47 6.20
CA GLY A 547 16.24 -12.86 5.46
C GLY A 547 15.62 -13.82 4.45
N SER A 548 16.43 -14.64 3.77
CA SER A 548 15.95 -15.69 2.88
C SER A 548 15.13 -16.75 3.61
N ILE A 549 15.60 -17.20 4.79
CA ILE A 549 14.87 -18.16 5.63
C ILE A 549 13.60 -17.52 6.19
N GLY A 550 13.69 -16.32 6.77
CA GLY A 550 12.58 -15.60 7.36
C GLY A 550 11.44 -15.38 6.36
N LEU A 551 11.77 -14.94 5.14
CA LEU A 551 10.79 -14.77 4.08
C LEU A 551 10.17 -16.12 3.68
N THR A 552 10.97 -17.18 3.57
CA THR A 552 10.48 -18.53 3.23
C THR A 552 9.50 -19.07 4.29
N VAL A 553 9.82 -18.93 5.58
CA VAL A 553 8.94 -19.35 6.69
C VAL A 553 7.65 -18.54 6.69
N MET A 554 7.74 -17.21 6.62
CA MET A 554 6.57 -16.33 6.57
C MET A 554 5.68 -16.60 5.36
N THR A 555 6.27 -16.95 4.21
CA THR A 555 5.49 -17.28 3.01
C THR A 555 4.72 -18.61 3.12
N ARG A 556 5.15 -19.52 3.99
CA ARG A 556 4.49 -20.82 4.23
C ARG A 556 3.26 -20.70 5.13
N GLU A 557 3.25 -19.74 6.06
CA GLU A 557 2.17 -19.54 7.04
C GLU A 557 1.00 -18.67 6.54
N SER A 558 1.19 -17.93 5.43
CA SER A 558 0.23 -16.92 4.94
C SER A 558 -0.97 -17.49 4.17
N GLY A 559 -1.34 -18.75 4.40
CA GLY A 559 -2.36 -19.47 3.62
C GLY A 559 -3.81 -19.25 4.04
N GLY A 560 -4.10 -18.74 5.24
CA GLY A 560 -5.44 -18.82 5.85
C GLY A 560 -6.56 -18.13 5.06
N SER A 561 -7.74 -18.77 4.98
CA SER A 561 -8.98 -18.14 4.50
C SER A 561 -9.32 -16.99 5.41
N GLN A 562 -9.36 -15.78 4.85
CA GLN A 562 -9.91 -14.63 5.55
C GLN A 562 -11.42 -14.74 5.51
N SER A 563 -12.02 -14.99 6.68
CA SER A 563 -13.47 -14.94 6.85
C SER A 563 -13.95 -13.49 6.94
N ARG A 564 -15.20 -13.23 6.52
CA ARG A 564 -15.82 -11.90 6.63
C ARG A 564 -15.78 -11.42 8.08
N ILE A 565 -15.35 -10.18 8.28
CA ILE A 565 -15.26 -9.55 9.60
C ILE A 565 -16.50 -8.68 9.79
N PHE A 566 -17.27 -8.99 10.83
CA PHE A 566 -18.45 -8.22 11.20
C PHE A 566 -18.18 -7.35 12.42
N LYS A 567 -18.85 -6.19 12.49
CA LYS A 567 -18.94 -5.39 13.71
C LYS A 567 -19.69 -6.22 14.76
N SER A 568 -19.07 -6.41 15.93
CA SER A 568 -19.68 -7.17 17.03
C SER A 568 -20.92 -6.44 17.55
N SER A 569 -22.09 -6.82 17.04
CA SER A 569 -23.33 -6.67 17.76
C SER A 569 -23.36 -7.73 18.86
N LYS A 570 -23.98 -7.42 20.01
CA LYS A 570 -24.38 -8.42 21.02
C LYS A 570 -24.86 -9.67 20.29
N GLN A 571 -24.35 -10.83 20.72
CA GLN A 571 -24.87 -12.15 20.35
C GLN A 571 -26.39 -12.04 20.20
N ARG A 572 -26.89 -12.05 18.95
CA ARG A 572 -28.17 -12.69 18.73
C ARG A 572 -27.86 -14.14 18.98
N ASP A 573 -28.32 -14.64 20.12
CA ASP A 573 -28.26 -16.06 20.45
C ASP A 573 -28.98 -16.83 19.34
N GLU A 574 -28.24 -17.21 18.30
CA GLU A 574 -28.63 -18.24 17.32
C GLU A 574 -28.46 -19.65 17.89
N GLU A 575 -28.27 -19.75 19.20
CA GLU A 575 -28.13 -21.01 19.93
C GLU A 575 -29.45 -21.47 20.55
N SER A 576 -30.60 -21.27 19.90
CA SER A 576 -31.85 -21.98 20.25
C SER A 576 -32.98 -21.86 19.21
N LEU A 577 -32.71 -22.14 17.93
CA LEU A 577 -33.80 -22.52 17.02
C LEU A 577 -33.50 -23.92 16.47
N PRO A 578 -34.28 -24.95 16.86
CA PRO A 578 -34.14 -26.25 16.22
C PRO A 578 -34.41 -26.05 14.74
N LYS A 579 -33.49 -26.55 13.89
CA LYS A 579 -33.77 -26.84 12.48
C LYS A 579 -34.88 -27.87 12.42
N SER A 580 -36.12 -27.43 12.62
CA SER A 580 -37.29 -28.19 12.25
C SER A 580 -37.46 -27.99 10.76
N ALA A 581 -37.50 -29.10 10.04
CA ALA A 581 -37.86 -29.13 8.64
C ALA A 581 -39.09 -28.24 8.43
N ALA A 582 -38.92 -27.14 7.69
CA ALA A 582 -40.03 -26.38 7.16
C ALA A 582 -40.69 -27.26 6.09
N SER A 583 -41.61 -28.08 6.59
CA SER A 583 -42.60 -28.77 5.80
C SER A 583 -43.28 -27.75 4.90
N SER A 584 -43.20 -28.04 3.61
CA SER A 584 -44.02 -27.48 2.56
C SER A 584 -45.49 -27.51 2.98
N SER A 585 -46.00 -26.40 3.48
CA SER A 585 -47.43 -26.13 3.50
C SER A 585 -47.72 -25.29 2.26
N SER A 586 -48.51 -25.90 1.40
CA SER A 586 -49.07 -25.36 0.17
C SER A 586 -49.65 -23.96 0.39
N ALA A 587 -48.97 -22.94 -0.12
CA ALA A 587 -49.58 -21.66 -0.43
C ALA A 587 -49.90 -21.68 -1.92
N THR A 588 -51.17 -21.96 -2.19
CA THR A 588 -51.83 -21.85 -3.49
C THR A 588 -51.42 -20.55 -4.18
N GLN A 589 -51.07 -20.69 -5.46
CA GLN A 589 -51.03 -19.60 -6.43
C GLN A 589 -52.25 -18.71 -6.25
N THR A 590 -52.04 -17.53 -5.69
CA THR A 590 -52.92 -16.40 -5.93
C THR A 590 -52.12 -15.51 -6.85
N ILE A 591 -52.57 -15.45 -8.09
CA ILE A 591 -52.20 -14.41 -9.05
C ILE A 591 -52.26 -13.09 -8.28
N CYS A 592 -51.13 -12.42 -8.12
CA CYS A 592 -51.15 -11.02 -7.69
C CYS A 592 -51.70 -10.23 -8.87
N GLU A 593 -53.02 -10.07 -8.86
CA GLU A 593 -53.65 -8.87 -9.40
C GLU A 593 -52.98 -7.65 -8.78
N ASP A 594 -52.82 -6.63 -9.61
CA ASP A 594 -52.41 -5.25 -9.32
C ASP A 594 -52.58 -4.87 -7.83
N SER A 595 -51.50 -5.04 -7.07
CA SER A 595 -51.29 -4.30 -5.84
C SER A 595 -50.02 -3.50 -6.08
N GLN A 596 -50.23 -2.23 -6.47
CA GLN A 596 -49.20 -1.21 -6.44
C GLN A 596 -48.45 -1.36 -5.11
N PRO A 597 -47.10 -1.42 -5.11
CA PRO A 597 -46.41 -1.14 -3.87
C PRO A 597 -46.90 0.26 -3.47
N ASP A 598 -47.37 0.40 -2.24
CA ASP A 598 -47.62 1.71 -1.62
C ASP A 598 -46.22 2.33 -1.42
N GLY A 599 -45.63 2.69 -2.56
CA GLY A 599 -44.28 3.15 -2.73
C GLY A 599 -44.33 4.60 -2.33
N MET A 600 -43.79 4.88 -1.16
CA MET A 600 -43.29 6.21 -0.85
C MET A 600 -42.29 6.55 -1.97
N ARG A 601 -42.77 7.20 -3.04
CA ARG A 601 -41.90 7.87 -4.03
C ARG A 601 -40.88 8.64 -3.22
N ILE A 602 -39.62 8.69 -3.67
CA ILE A 602 -38.62 9.58 -3.06
C ILE A 602 -39.23 11.00 -3.09
N GLU A 603 -39.78 11.44 -1.95
CA GLU A 603 -40.47 12.72 -1.84
C GLU A 603 -39.43 13.81 -2.07
N GLY A 604 -39.56 14.52 -3.19
CA GLY A 604 -38.64 15.59 -3.56
C GLY A 604 -37.66 15.30 -4.69
N ALA A 605 -37.80 14.22 -5.47
CA ALA A 605 -37.14 14.14 -6.78
C ALA A 605 -37.89 15.05 -7.78
N PRO A 606 -37.38 16.25 -8.13
CA PRO A 606 -37.97 17.05 -9.20
C PRO A 606 -37.91 16.26 -10.50
N ASP A 607 -38.86 16.52 -11.42
CA ASP A 607 -38.78 16.09 -12.82
C ASP A 607 -37.58 16.80 -13.50
N SER A 608 -36.35 16.45 -13.12
CA SER A 608 -35.16 17.18 -13.50
C SER A 608 -34.60 16.71 -14.84
N ASN A 609 -34.82 17.49 -15.90
CA ASN A 609 -34.25 17.21 -17.21
C ASN A 609 -32.84 17.78 -17.29
N PHE A 610 -31.85 16.93 -17.56
CA PHE A 610 -30.47 17.35 -17.81
C PHE A 610 -30.24 17.45 -19.31
N THR A 611 -29.71 18.57 -19.79
CA THR A 611 -29.38 18.77 -21.22
C THR A 611 -27.98 19.33 -21.38
N PHE A 612 -27.31 18.94 -22.45
CA PHE A 612 -26.00 19.46 -22.81
C PHE A 612 -25.91 19.67 -24.33
N THR A 613 -25.31 20.78 -24.74
CA THR A 613 -25.23 21.19 -26.14
C THR A 613 -23.80 21.59 -26.53
N ASP A 614 -23.36 21.10 -27.69
CA ASP A 614 -22.09 21.43 -28.34
C ASP A 614 -20.85 21.25 -27.45
N VAL A 615 -20.87 20.22 -26.59
CA VAL A 615 -19.79 19.94 -25.64
C VAL A 615 -18.51 19.57 -26.39
N SER A 616 -17.46 20.37 -26.17
CA SER A 616 -16.12 20.17 -26.73
C SER A 616 -15.08 20.28 -25.62
N TYR A 617 -14.04 19.42 -25.69
CA TYR A 617 -13.00 19.36 -24.67
C TYR A 617 -11.63 19.26 -25.32
N THR A 618 -10.72 20.15 -24.93
CA THR A 618 -9.36 20.26 -25.48
C THR A 618 -8.33 20.21 -24.35
N VAL A 619 -7.31 19.37 -24.51
CA VAL A 619 -6.24 19.16 -23.53
C VAL A 619 -4.89 19.41 -24.17
N ALA A 620 -4.00 20.12 -23.48
CA ALA A 620 -2.60 20.23 -23.88
C ALA A 620 -1.88 18.89 -23.66
N HIS A 621 -1.40 18.27 -24.74
CA HIS A 621 -0.61 17.05 -24.72
C HIS A 621 0.69 17.31 -25.47
N ASP A 622 1.83 17.12 -24.80
CA ASP A 622 3.17 17.41 -25.36
C ASP A 622 3.35 18.83 -25.93
N GLY A 623 2.61 19.80 -25.38
CA GLY A 623 2.66 21.20 -25.83
C GLY A 623 1.72 21.54 -26.99
N GLU A 624 1.02 20.56 -27.56
CA GLU A 624 -0.01 20.76 -28.59
C GLU A 624 -1.42 20.58 -28.00
N ASP A 625 -2.37 21.42 -28.44
CA ASP A 625 -3.77 21.31 -28.04
C ASP A 625 -4.45 20.16 -28.80
N LYS A 626 -4.72 19.06 -28.09
CA LYS A 626 -5.45 17.91 -28.61
C LYS A 626 -6.91 17.99 -28.21
N GLN A 627 -7.79 18.16 -29.19
CA GLN A 627 -9.23 18.09 -28.97
C GLN A 627 -9.68 16.63 -28.83
N LEU A 628 -10.33 16.31 -27.71
CA LEU A 628 -10.78 14.96 -27.36
C LEU A 628 -12.30 14.77 -27.57
N LEU A 629 -13.09 15.85 -27.49
CA LEU A 629 -14.52 15.84 -27.76
C LEU A 629 -14.88 16.95 -28.76
N HIS A 630 -15.78 16.67 -29.70
CA HIS A 630 -16.22 17.62 -30.72
C HIS A 630 -17.74 17.76 -30.73
N LYS A 631 -18.24 18.89 -30.18
CA LYS A 631 -19.63 19.35 -30.28
C LYS A 631 -20.67 18.25 -30.02
N VAL A 632 -20.53 17.57 -28.88
CA VAL A 632 -21.45 16.50 -28.48
C VAL A 632 -22.68 17.11 -27.80
N SER A 633 -23.88 16.70 -28.23
CA SER A 633 -25.17 17.18 -27.71
C SER A 633 -26.05 16.01 -27.28
N GLY A 634 -26.88 16.20 -26.25
CA GLY A 634 -27.75 15.14 -25.71
C GLY A 634 -28.57 15.59 -24.50
N TYR A 635 -29.38 14.68 -23.96
CA TYR A 635 -30.17 14.91 -22.75
C TYR A 635 -30.36 13.63 -21.93
N ALA A 636 -30.76 13.75 -20.66
CA ALA A 636 -31.19 12.65 -19.80
C ALA A 636 -32.50 13.05 -19.10
N ARG A 637 -33.51 12.19 -19.15
CA ARG A 637 -34.83 12.43 -18.54
C ARG A 637 -35.05 11.58 -17.29
N PRO A 638 -35.78 12.10 -16.29
CA PRO A 638 -36.25 11.32 -15.15
C PRO A 638 -36.96 10.05 -15.61
N GLY A 639 -36.72 8.92 -14.94
CA GLY A 639 -37.34 7.66 -15.35
C GLY A 639 -36.58 6.88 -16.42
N GLN A 640 -35.57 7.47 -17.06
CA GLN A 640 -34.85 6.84 -18.18
C GLN A 640 -33.43 6.40 -17.80
N LEU A 641 -33.06 5.23 -18.30
CA LEU A 641 -31.72 4.66 -18.27
C LEU A 641 -31.03 4.86 -19.61
N THR A 642 -30.00 5.71 -19.65
CA THR A 642 -29.26 6.08 -20.87
C THR A 642 -27.87 5.41 -20.88
N ALA A 643 -27.57 4.65 -21.94
CA ALA A 643 -26.25 4.07 -22.17
C ALA A 643 -25.36 4.99 -23.04
N LEU A 644 -24.12 5.19 -22.61
CA LEU A 644 -23.05 5.81 -23.40
C LEU A 644 -22.11 4.73 -23.94
N MET A 645 -22.09 4.56 -25.26
CA MET A 645 -21.37 3.50 -25.96
C MET A 645 -20.46 4.05 -27.06
N GLY A 646 -19.45 3.26 -27.42
CA GLY A 646 -18.44 3.65 -28.40
C GLY A 646 -17.17 2.83 -28.24
N ALA A 647 -16.30 2.87 -29.25
CA ALA A 647 -15.03 2.16 -29.24
C ALA A 647 -14.14 2.54 -28.03
N SER A 648 -13.16 1.70 -27.70
CA SER A 648 -12.13 2.09 -26.75
C SER A 648 -11.39 3.32 -27.27
N GLY A 649 -11.17 4.33 -26.40
CA GLY A 649 -10.60 5.62 -26.80
C GLY A 649 -11.55 6.57 -27.55
N ALA A 650 -12.85 6.27 -27.68
CA ALA A 650 -13.83 7.17 -28.30
C ALA A 650 -14.16 8.43 -27.46
N GLY A 651 -13.64 8.54 -26.23
CA GLY A 651 -13.91 9.67 -25.34
C GLY A 651 -15.11 9.50 -24.41
N LYS A 652 -15.59 8.26 -24.17
CA LYS A 652 -16.73 7.96 -23.29
C LYS A 652 -16.55 8.48 -21.86
N THR A 653 -15.53 8.00 -21.15
CA THR A 653 -15.18 8.46 -19.80
C THR A 653 -14.84 9.95 -19.80
N THR A 654 -14.20 10.45 -20.88
CA THR A 654 -13.91 11.89 -21.02
C THR A 654 -15.19 12.72 -21.08
N LEU A 655 -16.21 12.28 -21.83
CA LEU A 655 -17.51 12.94 -21.89
C LEU A 655 -18.22 12.84 -20.54
N LEU A 656 -18.28 11.66 -19.93
CA LEU A 656 -18.92 11.44 -18.64
C LEU A 656 -18.31 12.33 -17.54
N ASP A 657 -16.97 12.39 -17.46
CA ASP A 657 -16.24 13.26 -16.53
C ASP A 657 -16.48 14.75 -16.80
N THR A 658 -16.64 15.13 -18.07
CA THR A 658 -16.92 16.52 -18.46
C THR A 658 -18.36 16.91 -18.08
N LEU A 659 -19.33 16.02 -18.30
CA LEU A 659 -20.74 16.22 -17.92
C LEU A 659 -20.91 16.30 -16.40
N ALA A 660 -20.13 15.52 -15.64
CA ALA A 660 -20.10 15.55 -14.19
C ALA A 660 -19.28 16.72 -13.60
N GLN A 661 -18.73 17.61 -14.44
CA GLN A 661 -17.85 18.73 -14.05
C GLN A 661 -16.58 18.31 -13.26
N ARG A 662 -16.10 17.07 -13.42
CA ARG A 662 -14.92 16.56 -12.70
C ARG A 662 -13.59 16.95 -13.34
N LYS A 663 -13.56 17.38 -14.61
CA LYS A 663 -12.34 17.83 -15.29
C LYS A 663 -12.01 19.28 -14.91
N ARG A 664 -10.87 19.45 -14.22
CA ARG A 664 -10.34 20.77 -13.80
C ARG A 664 -9.27 21.33 -14.75
N THR A 665 -8.70 20.51 -15.62
CA THR A 665 -7.67 20.89 -16.59
C THR A 665 -8.22 20.85 -18.01
N GLY A 666 -7.62 21.62 -18.91
CA GLY A 666 -8.08 21.73 -20.30
C GLY A 666 -9.20 22.77 -20.47
N LYS A 667 -9.58 23.00 -21.73
CA LYS A 667 -10.63 23.94 -22.11
C LYS A 667 -11.91 23.17 -22.41
N ILE A 668 -12.97 23.45 -21.66
CA ILE A 668 -14.32 22.92 -21.87
C ILE A 668 -15.16 24.01 -22.54
N GLU A 669 -15.78 23.69 -23.68
CA GLU A 669 -16.72 24.54 -24.40
C GLU A 669 -18.06 23.81 -24.53
N GLY A 670 -19.17 24.55 -24.64
CA GLY A 670 -20.53 24.00 -24.67
C GLY A 670 -21.40 24.56 -23.54
N THR A 671 -22.69 24.19 -23.53
CA THR A 671 -23.60 24.60 -22.44
C THR A 671 -24.22 23.39 -21.77
N PHE A 672 -24.25 23.41 -20.45
CA PHE A 672 -24.88 22.39 -19.61
C PHE A 672 -26.03 23.03 -18.86
N ARG A 673 -27.21 22.40 -18.89
CA ARG A 673 -28.40 22.91 -18.22
C ARG A 673 -29.12 21.83 -17.45
N LEU A 674 -29.53 22.17 -16.24
CA LEU A 674 -30.43 21.37 -15.41
C LEU A 674 -31.75 22.13 -15.33
N ASN A 675 -32.84 21.54 -15.80
CA ASN A 675 -34.15 22.22 -15.86
C ASN A 675 -34.16 23.53 -16.65
N GLY A 676 -33.31 23.65 -17.66
CA GLY A 676 -33.18 24.85 -18.49
C GLY A 676 -32.29 25.95 -17.91
N GLU A 677 -31.93 25.86 -16.62
CA GLU A 677 -30.96 26.74 -15.94
C GLU A 677 -29.53 26.23 -16.10
N MET A 678 -28.54 27.14 -16.06
CA MET A 678 -27.12 26.76 -16.09
C MET A 678 -26.72 26.02 -14.82
N LEU A 679 -25.78 25.08 -14.93
CA LEU A 679 -25.22 24.39 -13.78
C LEU A 679 -24.50 25.35 -12.85
N ASP A 680 -24.77 25.24 -11.55
CA ASP A 680 -24.05 25.95 -10.49
C ASP A 680 -22.99 25.06 -9.83
N GLU A 681 -22.15 25.63 -8.96
CA GLU A 681 -21.12 24.87 -8.23
C GLU A 681 -21.71 23.81 -7.27
N SER A 682 -23.02 23.87 -7.01
CA SER A 682 -23.70 22.88 -6.16
C SER A 682 -24.03 21.58 -6.92
N PHE A 683 -23.94 21.59 -8.26
CA PHE A 683 -24.22 20.44 -9.11
C PHE A 683 -23.33 19.22 -8.79
N GLU A 684 -22.02 19.43 -8.55
CA GLU A 684 -21.09 18.35 -8.16
C GLU A 684 -21.60 17.57 -6.93
N ARG A 685 -22.22 18.28 -5.97
CA ARG A 685 -22.75 17.68 -4.74
C ARG A 685 -24.08 16.97 -4.97
N SER A 686 -24.97 17.58 -5.76
CA SER A 686 -26.35 17.13 -6.00
C SER A 686 -26.43 15.97 -7.02
N CYS A 687 -25.33 15.68 -7.71
CA CYS A 687 -25.21 14.58 -8.66
C CYS A 687 -24.46 13.38 -8.06
N GLY A 688 -24.93 12.15 -8.30
CA GLY A 688 -24.20 10.94 -7.94
C GLY A 688 -23.21 10.57 -9.04
N PHE A 689 -21.98 10.19 -8.69
CA PHE A 689 -21.00 9.69 -9.66
C PHE A 689 -20.32 8.42 -9.15
N VAL A 690 -20.66 7.29 -9.76
CA VAL A 690 -20.06 6.00 -9.49
C VAL A 690 -18.83 5.84 -10.38
N MET A 691 -17.66 5.80 -9.75
CA MET A 691 -16.38 5.62 -10.46
C MET A 691 -16.20 4.16 -10.91
N GLN A 692 -15.36 3.96 -11.92
CA GLN A 692 -14.98 2.61 -12.38
C GLN A 692 -14.32 1.76 -11.28
N GLN A 693 -13.56 2.38 -10.36
CA GLN A 693 -12.93 1.69 -9.23
C GLN A 693 -13.73 1.90 -7.95
N ASP A 694 -14.01 0.80 -7.24
CA ASP A 694 -14.74 0.79 -5.97
C ASP A 694 -13.84 1.19 -4.78
N ILE A 695 -13.64 2.50 -4.62
CA ILE A 695 -12.75 3.06 -3.59
C ILE A 695 -13.56 3.38 -2.33
N HIS A 696 -13.24 2.68 -1.24
CA HIS A 696 -13.88 2.83 0.07
C HIS A 696 -12.87 2.82 1.20
N GLU A 697 -13.29 3.31 2.38
CA GLU A 697 -12.54 3.18 3.62
C GLU A 697 -12.56 1.70 4.09
N PRO A 698 -11.41 1.00 4.13
CA PRO A 698 -11.40 -0.45 4.37
C PRO A 698 -11.93 -0.87 5.75
N PHE A 699 -11.80 0.01 6.75
CA PHE A 699 -12.20 -0.26 8.14
C PHE A 699 -13.62 0.23 8.49
N ALA A 700 -14.35 0.80 7.52
CA ALA A 700 -15.76 1.14 7.69
C ALA A 700 -16.63 -0.09 7.41
N THR A 701 -17.79 -0.18 8.08
CA THR A 701 -18.83 -1.12 7.64
C THR A 701 -19.60 -0.56 6.46
N VAL A 702 -20.33 -1.43 5.74
CA VAL A 702 -21.24 -1.00 4.65
C VAL A 702 -22.19 0.09 5.14
N ARG A 703 -22.87 -0.13 6.27
CA ARG A 703 -23.77 0.86 6.88
C ARG A 703 -23.07 2.17 7.19
N GLU A 704 -21.90 2.12 7.85
CA GLU A 704 -21.15 3.33 8.22
C GLU A 704 -20.70 4.14 7.00
N ALA A 705 -20.39 3.47 5.87
CA ALA A 705 -20.04 4.14 4.63
C ALA A 705 -21.23 4.92 4.04
N LEU A 706 -22.44 4.33 4.06
CA LEU A 706 -23.67 4.98 3.60
C LEU A 706 -24.09 6.13 4.54
N GLU A 707 -24.04 5.91 5.86
CA GLU A 707 -24.33 6.93 6.87
C GLU A 707 -23.41 8.15 6.73
N PHE A 708 -22.11 7.91 6.49
CA PHE A 708 -21.14 8.97 6.30
C PHE A 708 -21.45 9.82 5.07
N SER A 709 -21.80 9.20 3.95
CA SER A 709 -22.22 9.90 2.72
C SER A 709 -23.50 10.71 2.95
N ALA A 710 -24.53 10.10 3.55
CA ALA A 710 -25.79 10.76 3.85
C ALA A 710 -25.61 11.98 4.77
N HIS A 711 -24.75 11.87 5.79
CA HIS A 711 -24.51 12.96 6.72
C HIS A 711 -23.86 14.18 6.05
N LEU A 712 -22.83 13.96 5.22
CA LEU A 712 -22.03 15.02 4.60
C LEU A 712 -22.68 15.65 3.36
N ARG A 713 -23.43 14.87 2.57
CA ARG A 713 -23.95 15.32 1.28
C ARG A 713 -25.41 15.77 1.33
N GLN A 714 -26.25 15.21 2.19
CA GLN A 714 -27.64 15.64 2.30
C GLN A 714 -27.75 17.02 2.98
N PRO A 715 -28.71 17.86 2.56
CA PRO A 715 -28.92 19.19 3.12
C PRO A 715 -28.97 19.22 4.66
N ALA A 716 -28.49 20.31 5.25
CA ALA A 716 -28.41 20.46 6.71
C ALA A 716 -29.79 20.59 7.40
N HIS A 717 -30.85 20.96 6.66
CA HIS A 717 -32.21 21.09 7.21
C HIS A 717 -32.91 19.74 7.44
N ILE A 718 -32.45 18.67 6.80
CA ILE A 718 -32.99 17.32 6.99
C ILE A 718 -32.44 16.78 8.32
N SER A 719 -33.32 16.25 9.17
CA SER A 719 -32.92 15.72 10.46
C SER A 719 -31.99 14.50 10.30
N ASN A 720 -31.07 14.29 11.24
CA ASN A 720 -30.21 13.11 11.19
C ASN A 720 -31.01 11.79 11.24
N GLU A 721 -32.15 11.78 11.93
CA GLU A 721 -33.02 10.60 12.01
C GLU A 721 -33.60 10.24 10.64
N ASP A 722 -34.09 11.24 9.89
CA ASP A 722 -34.58 11.03 8.52
C ASP A 722 -33.44 10.60 7.57
N LYS A 723 -32.23 11.13 7.77
CA LYS A 723 -31.04 10.70 7.02
C LYS A 723 -30.74 9.22 7.26
N MET A 724 -30.78 8.77 8.52
CA MET A 724 -30.55 7.35 8.87
C MET A 724 -31.67 6.46 8.36
N ALA A 725 -32.94 6.88 8.49
CA ALA A 725 -34.08 6.14 7.96
C ALA A 725 -33.97 5.94 6.43
N TYR A 726 -33.50 6.97 5.72
CA TYR A 726 -33.22 6.85 4.29
C TYR A 726 -32.06 5.90 3.98
N VAL A 727 -31.00 5.88 4.80
CA VAL A 727 -29.91 4.90 4.65
C VAL A 727 -30.42 3.46 4.82
N GLU A 728 -31.30 3.19 5.80
CA GLU A 728 -31.93 1.87 5.93
C GLU A 728 -32.75 1.50 4.70
N HIS A 729 -33.49 2.46 4.14
CA HIS A 729 -34.24 2.24 2.91
C HIS A 729 -33.33 1.90 1.72
N ILE A 730 -32.19 2.58 1.58
CA ILE A 730 -31.20 2.28 0.53
C ILE A 730 -30.56 0.90 0.74
N ILE A 731 -30.27 0.51 1.99
CA ILE A 731 -29.77 -0.83 2.30
C ILE A 731 -30.78 -1.91 1.87
N HIS A 732 -32.07 -1.68 2.09
CA HIS A 732 -33.14 -2.58 1.64
C HIS A 732 -33.29 -2.59 0.11
N LEU A 733 -33.23 -1.42 -0.53
CA LEU A 733 -33.35 -1.27 -1.98
C LEU A 733 -32.24 -2.03 -2.73
N LEU A 734 -31.02 -2.05 -2.16
CA LEU A 734 -29.83 -2.69 -2.70
C LEU A 734 -29.60 -4.14 -2.25
N ASP A 735 -30.48 -4.71 -1.42
CA ASP A 735 -30.34 -6.05 -0.83
C ASP A 735 -29.00 -6.21 -0.07
N LEU A 736 -28.65 -5.21 0.75
CA LEU A 736 -27.39 -5.15 1.52
C LEU A 736 -27.55 -5.55 2.99
N GLU A 737 -28.72 -6.00 3.44
CA GLU A 737 -29.02 -6.25 4.86
C GLU A 737 -28.06 -7.27 5.49
N ASN A 738 -27.74 -8.32 4.74
CA ASN A 738 -26.88 -9.41 5.20
C ASN A 738 -25.41 -8.98 5.40
N ILE A 739 -25.01 -7.88 4.76
CA ILE A 739 -23.63 -7.37 4.79
C ILE A 739 -23.52 -5.96 5.39
N ALA A 740 -24.62 -5.37 5.86
CA ALA A 740 -24.66 -4.01 6.39
C ALA A 740 -23.64 -3.77 7.52
N GLU A 741 -23.38 -4.78 8.36
CA GLU A 741 -22.42 -4.72 9.47
C GLU A 741 -21.05 -5.34 9.15
N ALA A 742 -20.84 -5.82 7.91
CA ALA A 742 -19.56 -6.33 7.46
C ALA A 742 -18.60 -5.17 7.15
N LEU A 743 -17.31 -5.35 7.44
CA LEU A 743 -16.27 -4.44 6.98
C LEU A 743 -16.14 -4.50 5.45
N VAL A 744 -15.91 -3.34 4.83
CA VAL A 744 -15.75 -3.25 3.36
C VAL A 744 -14.43 -3.89 2.89
N GLY A 745 -13.33 -3.66 3.62
CA GLY A 745 -12.01 -4.23 3.33
C GLY A 745 -11.31 -3.66 2.10
N GLN A 746 -10.05 -4.05 1.88
CA GLN A 746 -9.37 -3.75 0.61
C GLN A 746 -9.81 -4.73 -0.48
N PRO A 747 -9.70 -4.35 -1.77
CA PRO A 747 -9.81 -5.30 -2.86
C PRO A 747 -8.83 -6.47 -2.64
N GLY A 748 -9.31 -7.71 -2.79
CA GLY A 748 -8.51 -8.92 -2.64
C GLY A 748 -8.41 -9.50 -1.22
N ASP A 749 -8.84 -8.77 -0.18
CA ASP A 749 -8.83 -9.27 1.20
C ASP A 749 -9.94 -10.30 1.49
N GLY A 750 -10.85 -10.54 0.54
CA GLY A 750 -11.95 -11.51 0.68
C GLY A 750 -13.08 -11.08 1.62
N GLN A 751 -13.16 -9.80 2.00
CA GLN A 751 -14.22 -9.27 2.87
C GLN A 751 -15.57 -9.14 2.13
N LEU A 752 -15.64 -8.29 1.10
CA LEU A 752 -16.79 -8.18 0.19
C LEU A 752 -16.42 -8.72 -1.20
N SER A 753 -17.39 -9.35 -1.88
CA SER A 753 -17.26 -9.71 -3.30
C SER A 753 -17.21 -8.44 -4.17
N VAL A 754 -16.75 -8.57 -5.42
CA VAL A 754 -16.70 -7.45 -6.38
C VAL A 754 -18.10 -6.87 -6.59
N GLU A 755 -19.10 -7.73 -6.75
CA GLU A 755 -20.51 -7.35 -6.86
C GLU A 755 -21.05 -6.61 -5.64
N GLU A 756 -20.86 -7.19 -4.44
CA GLU A 756 -21.31 -6.56 -3.18
C GLU A 756 -20.66 -5.18 -3.03
N ARG A 757 -19.37 -5.07 -3.35
CA ARG A 757 -18.63 -3.81 -3.27
C ARG A 757 -19.17 -2.76 -4.24
N LYS A 758 -19.54 -3.15 -5.47
CA LYS A 758 -20.18 -2.26 -6.44
C LYS A 758 -21.55 -1.77 -6.00
N ARG A 759 -22.37 -2.66 -5.44
CA ARG A 759 -23.66 -2.29 -4.84
C ARG A 759 -23.45 -1.27 -3.72
N VAL A 760 -22.42 -1.44 -2.89
CA VAL A 760 -22.03 -0.47 -1.85
C VAL A 760 -21.59 0.87 -2.46
N THR A 761 -20.81 0.87 -3.55
CA THR A 761 -20.41 2.11 -4.25
C THR A 761 -21.64 2.87 -4.77
N ILE A 762 -22.58 2.19 -5.41
CA ILE A 762 -23.83 2.81 -5.87
C ILE A 762 -24.66 3.29 -4.68
N GLY A 763 -24.75 2.50 -3.61
CA GLY A 763 -25.47 2.87 -2.38
C GLY A 763 -24.90 4.10 -1.69
N VAL A 764 -23.59 4.27 -1.66
CA VAL A 764 -22.92 5.47 -1.13
C VAL A 764 -23.32 6.71 -1.93
N GLU A 765 -23.44 6.62 -3.25
CA GLU A 765 -23.89 7.73 -4.11
C GLU A 765 -25.39 8.00 -3.96
N LEU A 766 -26.23 6.95 -3.83
CA LEU A 766 -27.67 7.10 -3.61
C LEU A 766 -28.02 7.63 -2.22
N ALA A 767 -27.24 7.26 -1.20
CA ALA A 767 -27.38 7.74 0.17
C ALA A 767 -27.27 9.28 0.26
N ALA A 768 -26.64 9.92 -0.72
CA ALA A 768 -26.57 11.37 -0.84
C ALA A 768 -27.91 12.02 -1.24
N ARG A 769 -28.93 11.24 -1.65
CA ARG A 769 -30.16 11.71 -2.31
C ARG A 769 -29.84 12.59 -3.53
N PRO A 770 -29.25 12.03 -4.60
CA PRO A 770 -28.98 12.80 -5.80
C PRO A 770 -30.30 13.29 -6.40
N SER A 771 -30.57 14.58 -6.31
CA SER A 771 -31.84 15.21 -6.71
C SER A 771 -31.95 15.42 -8.22
N SER A 772 -30.93 15.02 -8.99
CA SER A 772 -30.72 15.57 -10.33
C SER A 772 -30.26 14.55 -11.38
N LEU A 773 -29.25 13.71 -11.07
CA LEU A 773 -28.66 12.77 -12.04
C LEU A 773 -27.72 11.78 -11.35
N LEU A 774 -27.68 10.54 -11.84
CA LEU A 774 -26.70 9.52 -11.46
C LEU A 774 -25.83 9.14 -12.66
N PHE A 775 -24.54 9.45 -12.60
CA PHE A 775 -23.54 8.99 -13.55
C PHE A 775 -22.89 7.70 -13.07
N LEU A 776 -22.71 6.72 -13.96
CA LEU A 776 -21.91 5.52 -13.66
C LEU A 776 -20.88 5.27 -14.75
N ASP A 777 -19.60 5.21 -14.36
CA ASP A 777 -18.53 4.88 -15.28
C ASP A 777 -18.25 3.38 -15.28
N GLU A 778 -18.64 2.71 -16.36
CA GLU A 778 -18.47 1.27 -16.59
C GLU A 778 -18.92 0.40 -15.40
N PRO A 779 -20.19 0.54 -14.93
CA PRO A 779 -20.66 -0.17 -13.74
C PRO A 779 -20.64 -1.69 -13.89
N THR A 780 -20.61 -2.22 -15.11
CA THR A 780 -20.51 -3.66 -15.39
C THR A 780 -19.06 -4.18 -15.50
N SER A 781 -18.04 -3.30 -15.46
CA SER A 781 -16.64 -3.69 -15.67
C SER A 781 -16.06 -4.55 -14.53
N GLY A 782 -15.56 -5.74 -14.82
CA GLY A 782 -15.04 -6.65 -13.79
C GLY A 782 -16.13 -7.40 -13.00
N LEU A 783 -17.40 -7.29 -13.42
CA LEU A 783 -18.44 -8.23 -13.03
C LEU A 783 -18.60 -9.32 -14.08
N ASP A 784 -19.06 -10.49 -13.64
CA ASP A 784 -19.56 -11.48 -14.59
C ASP A 784 -20.88 -10.99 -15.24
N SER A 785 -21.23 -11.58 -16.37
CA SER A 785 -22.48 -11.24 -17.08
C SER A 785 -23.74 -11.34 -16.20
N GLN A 786 -23.77 -12.25 -15.21
CA GLN A 786 -24.89 -12.39 -14.28
C GLN A 786 -24.98 -11.20 -13.31
N ALA A 787 -23.93 -10.90 -12.56
CA ALA A 787 -23.91 -9.76 -11.66
C ALA A 787 -24.09 -8.44 -12.42
N SER A 788 -23.60 -8.36 -13.66
CA SER A 788 -23.84 -7.21 -14.55
C SER A 788 -25.33 -7.04 -14.89
N PHE A 789 -26.05 -8.13 -15.16
CA PHE A 789 -27.49 -8.10 -15.41
C PHE A 789 -28.29 -7.73 -14.17
N GLU A 790 -27.97 -8.33 -13.02
CA GLU A 790 -28.60 -7.96 -11.74
C GLU A 790 -28.35 -6.48 -11.40
N LEU A 791 -27.14 -5.98 -11.67
CA LEU A 791 -26.79 -4.58 -11.49
C LEU A 791 -27.58 -3.67 -12.42
N VAL A 792 -27.71 -3.99 -13.70
CA VAL A 792 -28.49 -3.16 -14.66
C VAL A 792 -29.98 -3.20 -14.35
N LEU A 793 -30.53 -4.35 -13.92
CA LEU A 793 -31.90 -4.42 -13.39
C LEU A 793 -32.09 -3.52 -12.18
N PHE A 794 -31.10 -3.50 -11.29
CA PHE A 794 -31.09 -2.60 -10.14
C PHE A 794 -31.03 -1.12 -10.57
N LEU A 795 -30.19 -0.75 -11.55
CA LEU A 795 -30.16 0.60 -12.13
C LEU A 795 -31.51 0.99 -12.76
N ARG A 796 -32.21 0.04 -13.38
CA ARG A 796 -33.55 0.27 -13.93
C ARG A 796 -34.58 0.52 -12.83
N ARG A 797 -34.49 -0.14 -11.67
CA ARG A 797 -35.35 0.15 -10.51
C ARG A 797 -35.09 1.56 -9.97
N ILE A 798 -33.82 1.96 -9.85
CA ILE A 798 -33.46 3.34 -9.48
C ILE A 798 -34.03 4.34 -10.49
N ALA A 799 -33.90 4.05 -11.79
CA ALA A 799 -34.45 4.90 -12.82
C ALA A 799 -35.97 5.03 -12.69
N ALA A 800 -36.68 3.92 -12.44
CA ALA A 800 -38.13 3.90 -12.24
C ALA A 800 -38.61 4.72 -11.03
N GLU A 801 -37.76 4.97 -10.04
CA GLU A 801 -38.04 5.89 -8.92
C GLU A 801 -37.96 7.38 -9.32
N GLY A 802 -37.61 7.67 -10.57
CA GLY A 802 -37.57 9.02 -11.14
C GLY A 802 -36.17 9.63 -11.24
N ILE A 803 -35.12 8.89 -10.90
CA ILE A 803 -33.73 9.39 -11.00
C ILE A 803 -33.24 9.15 -12.43
N PRO A 804 -32.81 10.18 -13.19
CA PRO A 804 -32.18 9.95 -14.48
C PRO A 804 -30.82 9.28 -14.28
N VAL A 805 -30.55 8.23 -15.06
CA VAL A 805 -29.31 7.44 -14.95
C VAL A 805 -28.56 7.48 -16.28
N LEU A 806 -27.30 7.93 -16.27
CA LEU A 806 -26.41 7.92 -17.43
C LEU A 806 -25.19 7.04 -17.12
N CYS A 807 -25.00 5.95 -17.86
CA CYS A 807 -23.87 5.05 -17.62
C CYS A 807 -23.07 4.73 -18.88
N THR A 808 -21.75 4.66 -18.77
CA THR A 808 -20.89 4.14 -19.85
C THR A 808 -20.88 2.62 -19.81
N ILE A 809 -20.98 1.97 -20.98
CA ILE A 809 -20.93 0.49 -21.05
C ILE A 809 -20.00 0.05 -22.16
N HIS A 810 -19.12 -0.88 -21.81
CA HIS A 810 -18.19 -1.51 -22.73
C HIS A 810 -18.83 -2.82 -23.26
N GLN A 811 -19.16 -2.84 -24.55
CA GLN A 811 -19.69 -4.02 -25.29
C GLN A 811 -20.73 -4.86 -24.51
N PRO A 812 -21.98 -4.36 -24.33
CA PRO A 812 -23.02 -5.14 -23.68
C PRO A 812 -23.46 -6.35 -24.52
N SER A 813 -23.94 -7.38 -23.83
CA SER A 813 -24.73 -8.45 -24.47
C SER A 813 -26.02 -7.87 -25.05
N GLY A 814 -26.61 -8.52 -26.05
CA GLY A 814 -27.86 -8.05 -26.67
C GLY A 814 -29.00 -7.86 -25.64
N VAL A 815 -29.09 -8.77 -24.67
CA VAL A 815 -30.08 -8.69 -23.57
C VAL A 815 -29.86 -7.47 -22.68
N LEU A 816 -28.60 -7.16 -22.33
CA LEU A 816 -28.28 -5.96 -21.57
C LEU A 816 -28.57 -4.69 -22.37
N PHE A 817 -28.27 -4.71 -23.67
CA PHE A 817 -28.47 -3.56 -24.55
C PHE A 817 -29.96 -3.17 -24.66
N ASP A 818 -30.85 -4.16 -24.72
CA ASP A 818 -32.31 -3.94 -24.75
C ASP A 818 -32.89 -3.38 -23.42
N MET A 819 -32.13 -3.36 -22.33
CA MET A 819 -32.58 -2.75 -21.07
C MET A 819 -32.44 -1.22 -21.06
N PHE A 820 -31.69 -0.65 -21.98
CA PHE A 820 -31.47 0.80 -22.06
C PHE A 820 -32.58 1.48 -22.84
N ASP A 821 -33.18 2.51 -22.24
CA ASP A 821 -34.22 3.30 -22.90
C ASP A 821 -33.63 4.13 -24.04
N GLN A 822 -32.40 4.62 -23.86
CA GLN A 822 -31.68 5.45 -24.83
C GLN A 822 -30.20 5.08 -24.93
N VAL A 823 -29.61 5.32 -26.10
CA VAL A 823 -28.17 5.13 -26.35
C VAL A 823 -27.55 6.37 -27.00
N LEU A 824 -26.38 6.78 -26.48
CA LEU A 824 -25.48 7.77 -27.08
C LEU A 824 -24.25 7.04 -27.64
N LEU A 825 -24.05 7.09 -28.95
CA LEU A 825 -22.96 6.42 -29.66
C LEU A 825 -21.88 7.42 -30.07
N LEU A 826 -20.64 7.15 -29.64
CA LEU A 826 -19.45 7.94 -29.99
C LEU A 826 -18.52 7.17 -30.93
N ALA A 827 -18.09 7.84 -32.00
CA ALA A 827 -17.00 7.42 -32.85
C ALA A 827 -15.63 7.77 -32.22
N PRO A 828 -14.54 7.08 -32.64
CA PRO A 828 -13.18 7.47 -32.31
C PRO A 828 -12.92 8.98 -32.53
N GLY A 829 -12.32 9.63 -31.53
CA GLY A 829 -12.12 11.08 -31.54
C GLY A 829 -13.28 11.90 -30.95
N GLY A 830 -14.25 11.28 -30.27
CA GLY A 830 -15.24 12.04 -29.48
C GLY A 830 -16.31 12.75 -30.31
N ARG A 831 -16.79 12.09 -31.36
CA ARG A 831 -17.83 12.61 -32.27
C ARG A 831 -19.09 11.76 -32.17
N THR A 832 -20.26 12.38 -32.09
CA THR A 832 -21.54 11.67 -32.06
C THR A 832 -21.84 10.98 -33.39
N VAL A 833 -22.31 9.73 -33.31
CA VAL A 833 -22.78 8.91 -34.43
C VAL A 833 -24.30 8.74 -34.40
N TYR A 834 -24.84 8.57 -33.20
CA TYR A 834 -26.27 8.40 -32.99
C TYR A 834 -26.62 8.75 -31.54
N PHE A 835 -27.76 9.38 -31.35
CA PHE A 835 -28.37 9.58 -30.04
C PHE A 835 -29.88 9.43 -30.16
N GLY A 836 -30.48 8.52 -29.39
CA GLY A 836 -31.92 8.28 -29.45
C GLY A 836 -32.36 7.06 -28.66
N GLU A 837 -33.65 6.76 -28.77
CA GLU A 837 -34.23 5.57 -28.16
C GLU A 837 -33.69 4.29 -28.79
N THR A 838 -33.50 3.27 -27.96
CA THR A 838 -33.04 1.95 -28.41
C THR A 838 -34.16 1.23 -29.19
N GLY A 839 -35.40 1.33 -28.71
CA GLY A 839 -36.58 0.65 -29.27
C GLY A 839 -36.68 -0.81 -28.82
N GLU A 840 -37.86 -1.43 -28.97
CA GLU A 840 -38.02 -2.86 -28.67
C GLU A 840 -37.06 -3.69 -29.53
N ASN A 841 -36.29 -4.58 -28.88
CA ASN A 841 -35.22 -5.38 -29.49
C ASN A 841 -34.24 -4.55 -30.33
N SER A 842 -33.93 -3.32 -29.90
CA SER A 842 -32.99 -2.41 -30.56
C SER A 842 -33.35 -1.99 -31.99
N SER A 843 -34.62 -2.16 -32.38
CA SER A 843 -35.11 -1.93 -33.74
C SER A 843 -34.85 -0.51 -34.27
N LYS A 844 -35.05 0.54 -33.46
CA LYS A 844 -34.87 1.94 -33.91
C LYS A 844 -33.42 2.26 -34.28
N VAL A 845 -32.47 1.74 -33.51
CA VAL A 845 -31.04 1.95 -33.76
C VAL A 845 -30.60 1.16 -34.99
N VAL A 846 -31.03 -0.11 -35.09
CA VAL A 846 -30.73 -0.97 -36.24
C VAL A 846 -31.31 -0.37 -37.53
N ASP A 847 -32.53 0.15 -37.50
CA ASP A 847 -33.18 0.80 -38.65
C ASP A 847 -32.41 2.04 -39.12
N TYR A 848 -31.84 2.83 -38.20
CA TYR A 848 -31.01 3.99 -38.54
C TYR A 848 -29.77 3.57 -39.36
N PHE A 849 -29.04 2.54 -38.90
CA PHE A 849 -27.89 1.99 -39.63
C PHE A 849 -28.32 1.31 -40.94
N GLY A 850 -29.46 0.62 -40.96
CA GLY A 850 -30.02 -0.06 -42.13
C GLY A 850 -30.39 0.88 -43.28
N ARG A 851 -30.83 2.11 -42.99
CA ARG A 851 -31.11 3.14 -44.01
C ARG A 851 -29.85 3.64 -44.73
N HIS A 852 -28.67 3.41 -44.16
CA HIS A 852 -27.38 3.83 -44.69
C HIS A 852 -26.53 2.63 -45.13
N ASP A 853 -27.17 1.60 -45.69
CA ASP A 853 -26.57 0.40 -46.27
C ASP A 853 -25.78 -0.49 -45.28
N ALA A 854 -26.01 -0.37 -43.97
CA ALA A 854 -25.44 -1.27 -42.96
C ALA A 854 -26.50 -2.28 -42.50
N THR A 855 -26.45 -3.51 -43.01
CA THR A 855 -27.40 -4.58 -42.67
C THR A 855 -26.88 -5.49 -41.55
N ILE A 856 -27.70 -5.74 -40.54
CA ILE A 856 -27.41 -6.71 -39.48
C ILE A 856 -27.75 -8.14 -39.93
N GLY A 857 -26.92 -9.12 -39.58
CA GLY A 857 -27.26 -10.55 -39.72
C GLY A 857 -28.33 -10.96 -38.70
N SER A 858 -29.15 -11.97 -39.02
CA SER A 858 -30.25 -12.41 -38.14
C SER A 858 -29.82 -12.88 -36.75
N ASP A 859 -28.54 -13.27 -36.60
CA ASP A 859 -28.00 -13.91 -35.40
C ASP A 859 -26.90 -13.04 -34.72
N THR A 860 -26.75 -11.77 -35.13
CA THR A 860 -25.67 -10.89 -34.66
C THR A 860 -26.17 -9.98 -33.53
N ASN A 861 -25.37 -9.82 -32.46
CA ASN A 861 -25.67 -8.87 -31.39
C ASN A 861 -25.72 -7.43 -31.94
N PRO A 862 -26.83 -6.68 -31.78
CA PRO A 862 -26.95 -5.30 -32.24
C PRO A 862 -25.84 -4.38 -31.73
N ALA A 863 -25.44 -4.52 -30.46
CA ALA A 863 -24.38 -3.71 -29.86
C ALA A 863 -23.01 -3.94 -30.55
N GLU A 864 -22.70 -5.20 -30.89
CA GLU A 864 -21.46 -5.58 -31.57
C GLU A 864 -21.48 -5.15 -33.04
N PHE A 865 -22.62 -5.31 -33.71
CA PHE A 865 -22.84 -4.82 -35.06
C PHE A 865 -22.62 -3.30 -35.17
N ILE A 866 -23.20 -2.52 -34.25
CA ILE A 866 -23.04 -1.06 -34.22
C ILE A 866 -21.57 -0.69 -34.02
N LEU A 867 -20.89 -1.28 -33.04
CA LEU A 867 -19.50 -0.95 -32.73
C LEU A 867 -18.54 -1.35 -33.84
N SER A 868 -18.73 -2.52 -34.46
CA SER A 868 -17.92 -2.97 -35.60
C SER A 868 -18.13 -2.09 -36.84
N THR A 869 -19.37 -1.67 -37.10
CA THR A 869 -19.72 -0.78 -38.21
C THR A 869 -19.06 0.59 -38.07
N VAL A 870 -19.11 1.17 -36.86
CA VAL A 870 -18.54 2.49 -36.56
C VAL A 870 -17.00 2.48 -36.50
N THR A 871 -16.38 1.32 -36.22
CA THR A 871 -14.91 1.19 -36.10
C THR A 871 -14.22 0.69 -37.37
N SER A 872 -14.95 0.14 -38.33
CA SER A 872 -14.37 -0.40 -39.57
C SER A 872 -13.65 0.68 -40.39
N LYS A 873 -12.38 0.44 -40.73
CA LYS A 873 -11.52 1.32 -41.54
C LYS A 873 -11.25 0.72 -42.93
N ASN A 874 -12.29 0.29 -43.63
CA ASN A 874 -12.14 -0.19 -45.01
C ASN A 874 -12.07 1.00 -45.99
N GLU A 875 -11.36 0.87 -47.11
CA GLU A 875 -11.40 1.85 -48.20
C GLU A 875 -12.84 1.98 -48.72
N GLY A 876 -13.51 3.09 -48.40
CA GLY A 876 -14.93 3.33 -48.67
C GLY A 876 -15.85 3.36 -47.45
N SER A 877 -15.33 3.32 -46.21
CA SER A 877 -16.18 3.43 -45.01
C SER A 877 -16.87 4.79 -44.90
N LEU A 878 -18.16 4.77 -44.55
CA LEU A 878 -19.02 5.94 -44.42
C LEU A 878 -18.60 6.82 -43.22
N ASP A 879 -18.58 8.15 -43.40
CA ASP A 879 -18.36 9.11 -42.30
C ASP A 879 -19.64 9.25 -41.47
N TRP A 880 -19.84 8.29 -40.55
CA TRP A 880 -21.00 8.25 -39.65
C TRP A 880 -21.24 9.55 -38.87
N PRO A 881 -20.22 10.24 -38.32
CA PRO A 881 -20.38 11.58 -37.74
C PRO A 881 -20.93 12.65 -38.68
N ALA A 882 -20.60 12.60 -39.98
CA ALA A 882 -21.17 13.52 -40.96
C ALA A 882 -22.63 13.17 -41.29
N ILE A 883 -22.94 11.86 -41.39
CA ILE A 883 -24.31 11.37 -41.57
C ILE A 883 -25.20 11.80 -40.41
N TRP A 884 -24.73 11.64 -39.17
CA TRP A 884 -25.45 12.09 -37.97
C TRP A 884 -25.79 13.58 -38.03
N ARG A 885 -24.81 14.44 -38.37
CA ARG A 885 -25.05 15.89 -38.46
C ARG A 885 -26.10 16.26 -39.50
N ALA A 886 -26.24 15.47 -40.57
CA ALA A 886 -27.22 15.68 -41.64
C ALA A 886 -28.55 14.95 -41.40
N SER A 887 -28.66 14.12 -40.37
CA SER A 887 -29.81 13.24 -40.14
C SER A 887 -31.03 13.99 -39.59
N ALA A 888 -32.22 13.41 -39.83
CA ALA A 888 -33.47 13.93 -39.24
C ALA A 888 -33.49 13.72 -37.72
N GLU A 889 -32.83 12.67 -37.23
CA GLU A 889 -32.68 12.33 -35.82
C GLU A 889 -31.91 13.41 -35.04
N ASN A 890 -30.84 13.99 -35.62
CA ASN A 890 -30.11 15.09 -34.99
C ASN A 890 -30.94 16.39 -34.95
N GLN A 891 -31.72 16.68 -35.99
CA GLN A 891 -32.65 17.82 -35.97
C GLN A 891 -33.75 17.64 -34.92
N ALA A 892 -34.25 16.41 -34.75
CA ALA A 892 -35.22 16.08 -33.71
C ALA A 892 -34.61 16.20 -32.29
N LEU A 893 -33.34 15.83 -32.11
CA LEU A 893 -32.60 16.03 -30.87
C LEU A 893 -32.50 17.52 -30.52
N GLU A 894 -32.05 18.37 -31.45
CA GLU A 894 -31.93 19.81 -31.23
C GLU A 894 -33.27 20.46 -30.90
N ALA A 895 -34.34 20.06 -31.60
CA ALA A 895 -35.71 20.49 -31.31
C ALA A 895 -36.14 20.07 -29.90
N THR A 896 -35.83 18.83 -29.50
CA THR A 896 -36.16 18.29 -28.17
C THR A 896 -35.40 19.03 -27.06
N ILE A 897 -34.10 19.28 -27.23
CA ILE A 897 -33.30 20.06 -26.26
C ILE A 897 -33.86 21.48 -26.12
N THR A 898 -34.20 22.11 -27.25
CA THR A 898 -34.81 23.45 -27.25
C THR A 898 -36.16 23.44 -26.53
N GLN A 899 -36.99 22.42 -26.75
CA GLN A 899 -38.25 22.23 -26.05
C GLN A 899 -38.04 22.06 -24.54
N LEU A 900 -37.15 21.15 -24.12
CA LEU A 900 -36.85 20.88 -22.71
C LEU A 900 -36.35 22.15 -22.00
N ASN A 901 -35.49 22.92 -22.65
CA ASN A 901 -34.99 24.19 -22.12
C ASN A 901 -36.08 25.27 -22.01
N SER A 902 -37.05 25.29 -22.93
CA SER A 902 -38.15 26.29 -22.94
C SER A 902 -39.32 25.96 -22.00
N THR A 903 -39.56 24.68 -21.71
CA THR A 903 -40.75 24.22 -20.95
C THR A 903 -40.72 24.70 -19.49
N VAL A 904 -39.54 24.94 -18.92
CA VAL A 904 -39.38 25.39 -17.52
C VAL A 904 -39.51 26.91 -17.38
N ALA A 905 -39.03 27.69 -18.35
CA ALA A 905 -39.15 29.15 -18.37
C ALA A 905 -40.61 29.67 -18.34
N SER A 906 -41.59 28.80 -18.65
CA SER A 906 -43.03 29.12 -18.59
C SER A 906 -43.71 28.76 -17.26
N LYS A 907 -43.11 27.90 -16.43
CA LYS A 907 -43.64 27.50 -15.10
C LYS A 907 -43.31 28.51 -13.99
N GLU A 908 -42.30 29.36 -14.16
CA GLU A 908 -41.84 30.31 -13.14
C GLU A 908 -42.80 31.47 -12.85
N THR A 909 -43.84 31.68 -13.66
CA THR A 909 -44.77 32.81 -13.46
C THR A 909 -45.83 32.61 -12.35
N LYS A 910 -45.80 31.53 -11.54
CA LYS A 910 -46.86 31.24 -10.55
C LYS A 910 -46.43 30.86 -9.12
N ILE A 911 -45.15 30.92 -8.76
CA ILE A 911 -44.73 30.55 -7.39
C ILE A 911 -44.02 31.75 -6.71
N ASN A 912 -44.48 32.09 -5.49
CA ASN A 912 -43.95 33.22 -4.71
C ASN A 912 -42.45 33.05 -4.43
N PRO A 913 -41.61 34.04 -4.78
CA PRO A 913 -40.14 34.00 -4.60
C PRO A 913 -39.68 34.09 -3.13
N SER A 914 -40.57 33.96 -2.14
CA SER A 914 -40.20 33.99 -0.72
C SER A 914 -40.18 32.61 -0.05
N GLN A 915 -40.66 31.54 -0.71
CA GLN A 915 -40.68 30.18 -0.14
C GLN A 915 -39.76 29.17 -0.84
N LEU A 916 -39.30 29.45 -2.07
CA LEU A 916 -38.37 28.57 -2.80
C LEU A 916 -36.88 28.91 -2.56
N TYR A 917 -36.57 30.08 -2.00
CA TYR A 917 -35.19 30.54 -1.78
C TYR A 917 -34.61 30.15 -0.41
N ALA A 918 -35.26 29.24 0.32
CA ALA A 918 -34.78 28.76 1.62
C ALA A 918 -34.05 27.39 1.56
N SER A 919 -34.08 26.67 0.43
CA SER A 919 -33.63 25.27 0.39
C SER A 919 -32.39 24.95 -0.47
N SER A 920 -31.88 25.88 -1.29
CA SER A 920 -30.62 25.68 -2.02
C SER A 920 -29.56 26.68 -1.55
N SER A 921 -28.84 26.35 -0.48
CA SER A 921 -27.56 27.03 -0.24
C SER A 921 -26.66 26.76 -1.46
N GLN A 922 -26.33 27.80 -2.22
CA GLN A 922 -25.35 27.80 -3.34
C GLN A 922 -23.92 27.38 -2.91
N ASN A 923 -23.74 26.93 -1.67
CA ASN A 923 -22.47 26.48 -1.14
C ASN A 923 -22.10 25.12 -1.73
N LYS A 924 -20.85 24.99 -2.18
CA LYS A 924 -20.21 23.76 -2.68
C LYS A 924 -20.42 22.53 -1.78
N TYR A 925 -20.45 22.73 -0.45
CA TYR A 925 -20.63 21.65 0.54
C TYR A 925 -21.92 21.85 1.35
N ALA A 926 -22.61 20.75 1.74
CA ALA A 926 -23.88 20.84 2.49
C ALA A 926 -23.68 21.23 3.96
N LEU A 927 -22.57 20.79 4.57
CA LEU A 927 -22.22 21.13 5.95
C LEU A 927 -21.15 22.22 6.01
N SER A 928 -21.10 22.94 7.13
CA SER A 928 -19.99 23.85 7.43
C SER A 928 -18.67 23.08 7.60
N LEU A 929 -17.53 23.76 7.40
CA LEU A 929 -16.20 23.14 7.54
C LEU A 929 -16.01 22.48 8.92
N LEU A 930 -16.53 23.07 9.98
CA LEU A 930 -16.45 22.51 11.34
C LEU A 930 -17.23 21.19 11.44
N ALA A 931 -18.46 21.16 10.91
CA ALA A 931 -19.27 19.95 10.93
C ALA A 931 -18.68 18.84 10.06
N GLN A 932 -18.10 19.18 8.90
CA GLN A 932 -17.32 18.25 8.06
C GLN A 932 -16.15 17.67 8.86
N THR A 933 -15.36 18.53 9.50
CA THR A 933 -14.20 18.13 10.30
C THR A 933 -14.59 17.19 11.43
N ILE A 934 -15.72 17.43 12.11
CA ILE A 934 -16.21 16.54 13.18
C ILE A 934 -16.60 15.16 12.62
N ALA A 935 -17.29 15.12 11.48
CA ALA A 935 -17.68 13.87 10.83
C ALA A 935 -16.46 13.07 10.36
N ASP A 936 -15.49 13.72 9.72
CA ASP A 936 -14.22 13.11 9.29
C ASP A 936 -13.38 12.64 10.48
N THR A 937 -13.29 13.43 11.53
CA THR A 937 -12.58 13.06 12.77
C THR A 937 -13.21 11.81 13.39
N LYS A 938 -14.54 11.72 13.44
CA LYS A 938 -15.25 10.53 13.95
C LYS A 938 -14.94 9.30 13.10
N ARG A 939 -15.05 9.42 11.77
CA ARG A 939 -14.74 8.32 10.83
C ARG A 939 -13.29 7.87 10.96
N HIS A 940 -12.36 8.82 11.00
CA HIS A 940 -10.94 8.54 11.10
C HIS A 940 -10.57 7.91 12.44
N TRP A 941 -11.14 8.38 13.54
CA TRP A 941 -10.97 7.79 14.87
C TRP A 941 -11.39 6.32 14.90
N ILE A 942 -12.55 5.99 14.32
CA ILE A 942 -13.04 4.61 14.21
C ILE A 942 -12.08 3.77 13.36
N SER A 943 -11.65 4.28 12.21
CA SER A 943 -10.69 3.59 11.33
C SER A 943 -9.38 3.28 12.04
N VAL A 944 -8.76 4.27 12.71
CA VAL A 944 -7.51 4.09 13.46
C VAL A 944 -7.70 3.14 14.64
N TRP A 945 -8.82 3.23 15.38
CA TRP A 945 -9.13 2.31 16.49
C TRP A 945 -9.26 0.84 16.03
N ARG A 946 -9.82 0.63 14.84
CA ARG A 946 -10.01 -0.69 14.22
C ARG A 946 -8.75 -1.23 13.53
N ASP A 947 -7.84 -0.35 13.10
CA ASP A 947 -6.50 -0.72 12.65
C ASP A 947 -5.58 -0.97 13.86
N GLY A 948 -5.81 -2.10 14.54
CA GLY A 948 -4.99 -2.49 15.67
C GLY A 948 -3.51 -2.60 15.29
N MET A 949 -3.21 -3.13 14.10
CA MET A 949 -1.83 -3.37 13.61
C MET A 949 -1.04 -2.08 13.50
N TYR A 950 -1.66 -1.03 12.97
CA TYR A 950 -1.06 0.29 12.92
C TYR A 950 -0.70 0.81 14.34
N ASN A 951 -1.67 0.84 15.26
CA ASN A 951 -1.44 1.38 16.61
C ASN A 951 -0.44 0.53 17.42
N PHE A 952 -0.55 -0.79 17.36
CA PHE A 952 0.36 -1.69 18.06
C PHE A 952 1.78 -1.55 17.51
N SER A 953 1.96 -1.54 16.19
CA SER A 953 3.26 -1.34 15.54
C SER A 953 3.92 -0.04 16.01
N LYS A 954 3.18 1.08 15.99
CA LYS A 954 3.66 2.39 16.43
C LYS A 954 4.09 2.40 17.90
N ILE A 955 3.24 1.90 18.80
CA ILE A 955 3.51 1.87 20.25
C ILE A 955 4.64 0.88 20.58
N ALA A 956 4.61 -0.32 20.01
CA ALA A 956 5.59 -1.36 20.28
C ALA A 956 6.98 -0.96 19.78
N LYS A 957 7.10 -0.39 18.57
CA LYS A 957 8.37 0.13 18.05
C LYS A 957 8.90 1.25 18.94
N SER A 958 8.06 2.23 19.27
CA SER A 958 8.41 3.37 20.12
C SER A 958 8.93 2.92 21.48
N LEU A 959 8.15 2.10 22.20
CA LEU A 959 8.51 1.63 23.54
C LEU A 959 9.74 0.72 23.50
N PHE A 960 9.82 -0.20 22.53
CA PHE A 960 10.96 -1.11 22.41
C PHE A 960 12.25 -0.35 22.12
N VAL A 961 12.25 0.56 21.13
CA VAL A 961 13.43 1.36 20.77
C VAL A 961 13.86 2.25 21.93
N SER A 962 12.94 3.00 22.53
CA SER A 962 13.26 3.91 23.63
C SER A 962 13.73 3.17 24.88
N MET A 963 13.08 2.06 25.24
CA MET A 963 13.51 1.22 26.37
C MET A 963 14.88 0.61 26.11
N PHE A 964 15.10 0.10 24.89
CA PHE A 964 16.39 -0.46 24.50
C PHE A 964 17.52 0.57 24.61
N ILE A 965 17.29 1.81 24.14
CA ILE A 965 18.25 2.91 24.27
C ILE A 965 18.49 3.26 25.73
N ALA A 966 17.43 3.44 26.52
CA ALA A 966 17.57 3.85 27.91
C ALA A 966 18.29 2.79 28.78
N PHE A 967 18.05 1.49 28.55
CA PHE A 967 18.80 0.43 29.22
C PHE A 967 20.28 0.37 28.79
N SER A 968 20.62 0.78 27.57
CA SER A 968 22.04 0.89 27.17
C SER A 968 22.79 1.97 27.93
N PHE A 969 22.10 3.03 28.36
CA PHE A 969 22.63 4.09 29.22
C PHE A 969 22.12 3.96 30.66
N PHE A 970 21.92 2.73 31.13
CA PHE A 970 21.32 2.49 32.45
C PHE A 970 22.16 3.13 33.55
N HIS A 971 21.54 4.05 34.29
CA HIS A 971 22.16 4.83 35.39
C HIS A 971 23.54 5.40 34.99
N ALA A 972 23.56 6.24 33.96
CA ALA A 972 24.77 6.97 33.59
C ALA A 972 25.21 7.86 34.76
N GLY A 973 26.43 7.64 35.27
CA GLY A 973 26.99 8.39 36.40
C GLY A 973 27.25 9.86 36.10
N TYR A 974 27.73 10.61 37.09
CA TYR A 974 28.03 12.05 36.98
C TYR A 974 29.51 12.36 36.75
N THR A 975 30.22 11.43 36.08
CA THR A 975 31.57 11.67 35.56
C THR A 975 31.49 12.46 34.25
N LEU A 976 32.62 12.98 33.74
CA LEU A 976 32.64 13.69 32.46
C LEU A 976 32.07 12.84 31.31
N GLN A 977 32.51 11.58 31.23
CA GLN A 977 31.97 10.60 30.29
C GLN A 977 30.50 10.25 30.58
N GLY A 978 30.09 10.31 31.85
CA GLY A 978 28.71 10.12 32.30
C GLY A 978 27.75 11.20 31.81
N LEU A 979 28.15 12.49 31.90
CA LEU A 979 27.40 13.63 31.36
C LEU A 979 27.24 13.52 29.84
N GLN A 980 28.32 13.16 29.13
CA GLN A 980 28.28 12.91 27.70
C GLN A 980 27.33 11.75 27.35
N ASN A 981 27.36 10.66 28.13
CA ASN A 981 26.45 9.52 27.96
C ASN A 981 24.98 9.93 28.19
N GLN A 982 24.68 10.76 29.19
CA GLN A 982 23.33 11.29 29.44
C GLN A 982 22.83 12.17 28.29
N MET A 983 23.72 12.96 27.70
CA MET A 983 23.45 13.78 26.52
C MET A 983 23.20 12.94 25.26
N ILE A 984 24.08 11.97 24.97
CA ILE A 984 23.95 11.07 23.83
C ILE A 984 22.71 10.18 23.99
N ALA A 985 22.36 9.77 25.20
CA ALA A 985 21.12 9.04 25.47
C ALA A 985 19.91 9.84 25.00
N LEU A 986 19.81 11.12 25.35
CA LEU A 986 18.72 11.99 24.93
C LEU A 986 18.70 12.19 23.40
N LEU A 987 19.86 12.37 22.79
CA LEU A 987 20.01 12.46 21.34
C LEU A 987 19.47 11.21 20.63
N LEU A 988 19.87 10.03 21.07
CA LEU A 988 19.45 8.77 20.44
C LEU A 988 17.98 8.46 20.74
N LEU A 989 17.49 8.85 21.91
CA LEU A 989 16.08 8.71 22.27
C LEU A 989 15.15 9.52 21.34
N SER A 990 15.60 10.65 20.77
CA SER A 990 14.82 11.43 19.80
C SER A 990 14.56 10.68 18.48
N TRP A 991 15.29 9.61 18.19
CA TRP A 991 15.14 8.81 16.96
C TRP A 991 13.84 7.99 16.88
N ILE A 992 13.02 8.05 17.93
CA ILE A 992 11.62 7.64 17.89
C ILE A 992 10.86 8.30 16.73
N ILE A 993 11.20 9.53 16.33
CA ILE A 993 10.52 10.23 15.23
C ILE A 993 10.78 9.55 13.87
N PRO A 994 12.03 9.41 13.39
CA PRO A 994 12.32 8.71 12.13
C PRO A 994 11.72 7.31 12.03
N THR A 995 11.70 6.57 13.14
CA THR A 995 11.19 5.19 13.16
C THR A 995 9.66 5.12 13.05
N THR A 996 8.93 6.08 13.62
CA THR A 996 7.46 6.17 13.54
C THR A 996 6.97 6.94 12.31
N CYS A 997 7.82 7.77 11.71
CA CYS A 997 7.50 8.59 10.55
C CYS A 997 7.00 7.77 9.36
N ALA A 998 7.60 6.61 9.09
CA ALA A 998 7.19 5.73 7.99
C ALA A 998 5.74 5.21 8.16
N ASP A 999 5.32 4.90 9.39
CA ASP A 999 3.96 4.42 9.67
C ASP A 999 2.94 5.55 9.48
N LEU A 1000 3.26 6.77 9.94
CA LEU A 1000 2.42 7.96 9.75
C LEU A 1000 2.29 8.37 8.28
N GLN A 1001 3.39 8.32 7.52
CA GLN A 1001 3.40 8.63 6.09
C GLN A 1001 2.52 7.64 5.30
N ASP A 1002 2.63 6.34 5.57
CA ASP A 1002 1.82 5.34 4.85
C ASP A 1002 0.32 5.54 5.10
N LEU A 1003 -0.09 5.86 6.33
CA LEU A 1003 -1.48 6.21 6.66
C LEU A 1003 -1.93 7.46 5.90
N TRP A 1004 -1.11 8.51 5.87
CA TRP A 1004 -1.40 9.74 5.10
C TRP A 1004 -1.66 9.44 3.62
N PHE A 1005 -0.74 8.74 2.93
CA PHE A 1005 -0.89 8.45 1.51
C PHE A 1005 -2.14 7.61 1.22
N ARG A 1006 -2.47 6.64 2.08
CA ARG A 1006 -3.70 5.84 1.95
C ARG A 1006 -4.96 6.71 2.02
N LYS A 1007 -5.04 7.63 2.99
CA LYS A 1007 -6.20 8.53 3.16
C LYS A 1007 -6.28 9.58 2.06
N TRP A 1008 -5.14 10.17 1.70
CA TRP A 1008 -5.06 11.16 0.63
C TRP A 1008 -5.46 10.59 -0.73
N ALA A 1009 -5.13 9.31 -1.00
CA ALA A 1009 -5.55 8.62 -2.22
C ALA A 1009 -7.08 8.46 -2.30
N ILE A 1010 -7.74 8.09 -1.19
CA ILE A 1010 -9.21 8.00 -1.12
C ILE A 1010 -9.84 9.38 -1.38
N PHE A 1011 -9.31 10.43 -0.75
CA PHE A 1011 -9.79 11.80 -0.93
C PHE A 1011 -9.67 12.27 -2.37
N THR A 1012 -8.47 12.17 -2.95
CA THR A 1012 -8.19 12.63 -4.32
C THR A 1012 -9.02 11.86 -5.35
N ALA A 1013 -9.22 10.57 -5.15
CA ALA A 1013 -9.98 9.76 -6.11
C ALA A 1013 -11.49 10.06 -6.04
N ARG A 1014 -12.06 10.05 -4.83
CA ARG A 1014 -13.52 10.07 -4.64
C ARG A 1014 -14.02 11.35 -3.97
N GLU A 1015 -13.45 11.72 -2.83
CA GLU A 1015 -14.12 12.61 -1.86
C GLU A 1015 -13.91 14.11 -2.15
N GLN A 1016 -12.94 14.46 -3.00
CA GLN A 1016 -12.68 15.83 -3.45
C GLN A 1016 -13.87 16.47 -4.21
N ASN A 1017 -14.76 15.66 -4.79
CA ASN A 1017 -15.90 16.10 -5.61
C ASN A 1017 -17.15 16.33 -4.75
N GLY A 1018 -17.13 17.37 -3.94
CA GLY A 1018 -18.33 17.87 -3.24
C GLY A 1018 -18.76 17.10 -1.98
N ILE A 1019 -17.98 16.11 -1.50
CA ILE A 1019 -18.26 15.41 -0.24
C ILE A 1019 -17.82 16.26 0.97
N TYR A 1020 -16.53 16.61 1.02
CA TYR A 1020 -15.97 17.50 2.04
C TYR A 1020 -14.71 18.22 1.52
N ASP A 1021 -14.27 19.26 2.22
CA ASP A 1021 -13.08 20.05 1.87
C ASP A 1021 -11.79 19.37 2.36
N TRP A 1022 -10.70 19.43 1.59
CA TRP A 1022 -9.41 18.86 1.97
C TRP A 1022 -8.93 19.31 3.36
N ARG A 1023 -9.28 20.54 3.76
CA ARG A 1023 -8.96 21.08 5.10
C ARG A 1023 -9.59 20.28 6.23
N ALA A 1024 -10.79 19.74 6.02
CA ALA A 1024 -11.49 18.90 7.00
C ALA A 1024 -10.73 17.58 7.24
N LEU A 1025 -10.25 16.94 6.16
CA LEU A 1025 -9.42 15.74 6.26
C LEU A 1025 -8.09 16.02 6.93
N LEU A 1026 -7.37 17.08 6.53
CA LEU A 1026 -6.09 17.42 7.16
C LEU A 1026 -6.23 17.63 8.66
N THR A 1027 -7.27 18.36 9.06
CA THR A 1027 -7.57 18.61 10.48
C THR A 1027 -7.89 17.29 11.19
N ALA A 1028 -8.69 16.42 10.59
CA ALA A 1028 -9.02 15.11 11.15
C ALA A 1028 -7.78 14.21 11.34
N LEU A 1029 -6.88 14.16 10.35
CA LEU A 1029 -5.62 13.39 10.44
C LEU A 1029 -4.75 13.87 11.62
N ILE A 1030 -4.62 15.18 11.80
CA ILE A 1030 -3.83 15.76 12.90
C ILE A 1030 -4.49 15.53 14.26
N VAL A 1031 -5.79 15.82 14.38
CA VAL A 1031 -6.51 15.78 15.67
C VAL A 1031 -6.62 14.36 16.22
N VAL A 1032 -6.83 13.36 15.37
CA VAL A 1032 -6.91 11.94 15.81
C VAL A 1032 -5.56 11.44 16.29
N GLU A 1033 -4.45 11.87 15.67
CA GLU A 1033 -3.12 11.41 16.06
C GLU A 1033 -2.64 11.99 17.40
N ILE A 1034 -2.98 13.23 17.74
CA ILE A 1034 -2.49 13.88 18.98
C ILE A 1034 -2.74 13.03 20.24
N PRO A 1035 -3.95 12.52 20.56
CA PRO A 1035 -4.17 11.69 21.74
C PRO A 1035 -3.32 10.41 21.77
N TRP A 1036 -3.13 9.76 20.62
CA TRP A 1036 -2.30 8.56 20.51
C TRP A 1036 -0.82 8.86 20.75
N GLN A 1037 -0.36 10.02 20.30
CA GLN A 1037 1.01 10.48 20.51
C GLN A 1037 1.24 10.88 21.96
N LEU A 1038 0.28 11.57 22.60
CA LEU A 1038 0.32 11.86 24.03
C LEU A 1038 0.44 10.59 24.86
N PHE A 1039 -0.37 9.57 24.54
CA PHE A 1039 -0.32 8.28 25.22
C PHE A 1039 1.03 7.58 25.00
N THR A 1040 1.51 7.51 23.76
CA THR A 1040 2.76 6.82 23.40
C THR A 1040 3.97 7.48 24.05
N TYR A 1041 4.09 8.81 23.96
CA TYR A 1041 5.23 9.54 24.52
C TYR A 1041 5.18 9.61 26.06
N THR A 1042 4.00 9.52 26.67
CA THR A 1042 3.89 9.33 28.12
C THR A 1042 4.45 7.99 28.56
N LEU A 1043 4.14 6.89 27.85
CA LEU A 1043 4.74 5.58 28.13
C LEU A 1043 6.26 5.58 27.94
N VAL A 1044 6.74 6.25 26.89
CA VAL A 1044 8.18 6.40 26.63
C VAL A 1044 8.87 7.19 27.74
N TYR A 1045 8.30 8.31 28.19
CA TYR A 1045 8.82 9.08 29.32
C TYR A 1045 8.94 8.21 30.58
N LEU A 1046 7.85 7.51 30.94
CA LEU A 1046 7.82 6.65 32.12
C LEU A 1046 8.86 5.53 32.06
N ALA A 1047 9.13 5.01 30.87
CA ALA A 1047 10.12 3.95 30.66
C ALA A 1047 11.56 4.46 30.63
N THR A 1048 11.82 5.71 30.22
CA THR A 1048 13.17 6.21 29.92
C THR A 1048 13.77 7.11 30.99
N TYR A 1049 12.97 7.95 31.68
CA TYR A 1049 13.50 8.98 32.58
C TYR A 1049 14.37 8.40 33.72
N TRP A 1050 13.78 7.46 34.47
CA TRP A 1050 14.46 6.82 35.61
C TRP A 1050 15.45 5.73 35.20
N THR A 1051 15.31 5.16 34.00
CA THR A 1051 16.23 4.11 33.54
C THR A 1051 17.57 4.70 33.12
N VAL A 1052 17.58 5.86 32.46
CA VAL A 1052 18.82 6.61 32.17
C VAL A 1052 19.49 7.13 33.47
N GLY A 1053 18.68 7.49 34.47
CA GLY A 1053 19.17 7.94 35.78
C GLY A 1053 19.17 9.46 35.96
N TYR A 1054 18.21 10.17 35.36
CA TYR A 1054 18.08 11.63 35.52
C TYR A 1054 17.64 12.03 36.95
N PRO A 1055 17.89 13.29 37.37
CA PRO A 1055 17.58 13.74 38.74
C PRO A 1055 16.11 13.57 39.13
N ASN A 1056 15.84 13.17 40.37
CA ASN A 1056 14.47 12.92 40.86
C ASN A 1056 13.70 14.17 41.30
N GLU A 1057 14.15 15.37 40.93
CA GLU A 1057 13.49 16.61 41.31
C GLU A 1057 12.20 16.83 40.51
N THR A 1058 11.09 17.07 41.22
CA THR A 1058 9.76 17.24 40.61
C THR A 1058 9.69 18.32 39.52
N PRO A 1059 10.29 19.52 39.69
CA PRO A 1059 10.28 20.55 38.65
C PRO A 1059 11.04 20.14 37.37
N ILE A 1060 12.15 19.40 37.51
CA ILE A 1060 12.96 18.93 36.40
C ILE A 1060 12.22 17.83 35.63
N ALA A 1061 11.71 16.83 36.36
CA ALA A 1061 10.95 15.72 35.79
C ALA A 1061 9.68 16.20 35.06
N GLY A 1062 8.96 17.16 35.65
CA GLY A 1062 7.76 17.75 35.04
C GLY A 1062 8.04 18.49 33.73
N LEU A 1063 9.09 19.32 33.69
CA LEU A 1063 9.47 20.02 32.46
C LEU A 1063 9.96 19.05 31.38
N TYR A 1064 10.75 18.05 31.76
CA TYR A 1064 11.18 17.01 30.83
C TYR A 1064 10.00 16.25 30.23
N TYR A 1065 9.00 15.88 31.04
CA TYR A 1065 7.75 15.27 30.55
C TYR A 1065 7.02 16.16 29.53
N PHE A 1066 6.89 17.46 29.81
CA PHE A 1066 6.27 18.40 28.87
C PHE A 1066 7.04 18.50 27.55
N MET A 1067 8.38 18.50 27.59
CA MET A 1067 9.21 18.49 26.37
C MET A 1067 9.01 17.22 25.55
N TRP A 1068 8.86 16.06 26.19
CA TRP A 1068 8.59 14.79 25.50
C TRP A 1068 7.23 14.74 24.83
N ILE A 1069 6.19 15.28 25.48
CA ILE A 1069 4.88 15.46 24.84
C ILE A 1069 5.00 16.36 23.60
N LEU A 1070 5.68 17.50 23.73
CA LEU A 1070 5.88 18.41 22.62
C LEU A 1070 6.67 17.77 21.48
N LEU A 1071 7.66 16.92 21.79
CA LEU A 1071 8.40 16.16 20.78
C LEU A 1071 7.48 15.24 19.98
N GLY A 1072 6.50 14.59 20.62
CA GLY A 1072 5.51 13.77 19.92
C GLY A 1072 4.60 14.57 18.99
N ILE A 1073 4.18 15.77 19.43
CA ILE A 1073 3.40 16.71 18.60
C ILE A 1073 4.23 17.21 17.42
N PHE A 1074 5.48 17.61 17.66
CA PHE A 1074 6.43 18.02 16.63
C PHE A 1074 6.65 16.90 15.61
N GLY A 1075 6.90 15.68 16.08
CA GLY A 1075 7.12 14.50 15.24
C GLY A 1075 5.94 14.23 14.31
N THR A 1076 4.71 14.40 14.82
CA THR A 1076 3.49 14.27 14.01
C THR A 1076 3.45 15.32 12.91
N GLY A 1077 3.63 16.60 13.25
CA GLY A 1077 3.66 17.68 12.25
C GLY A 1077 4.78 17.50 11.21
N TYR A 1078 5.96 17.10 11.65
CA TYR A 1078 7.12 16.81 10.79
C TYR A 1078 6.83 15.66 9.81
N SER A 1079 6.26 14.55 10.28
CA SER A 1079 5.90 13.41 9.42
C SER A 1079 4.85 13.78 8.37
N HIS A 1080 3.82 14.54 8.76
CA HIS A 1080 2.77 15.00 7.83
C HIS A 1080 3.31 16.00 6.81
N LEU A 1081 4.20 16.91 7.22
CA LEU A 1081 4.85 17.87 6.31
C LEU A 1081 5.68 17.16 5.24
N LEU A 1082 6.49 16.16 5.64
CA LEU A 1082 7.21 15.34 4.67
C LEU A 1082 6.26 14.55 3.76
N ALA A 1083 5.16 14.03 4.27
CA ALA A 1083 4.17 13.32 3.47
C ALA A 1083 3.48 14.24 2.44
N ALA A 1084 3.27 15.52 2.77
CA ALA A 1084 2.72 16.52 1.86
C ALA A 1084 3.71 16.97 0.78
N LEU A 1085 5.01 17.08 1.11
CA LEU A 1085 6.06 17.53 0.18
C LEU A 1085 6.43 16.48 -0.87
N PHE A 1086 6.28 15.19 -0.57
CA PHE A 1086 6.73 14.10 -1.43
C PHE A 1086 5.55 13.26 -1.96
N PRO A 1087 5.61 12.77 -3.22
CA PRO A 1087 4.48 12.09 -3.86
C PRO A 1087 4.34 10.61 -3.46
N SER A 1088 5.30 10.05 -2.71
CA SER A 1088 5.26 8.64 -2.29
C SER A 1088 5.93 8.42 -0.93
N ALA A 1089 5.46 7.41 -0.20
CA ALA A 1089 6.05 7.01 1.09
C ALA A 1089 7.53 6.63 0.99
N THR A 1090 7.95 6.03 -0.13
CA THR A 1090 9.36 5.66 -0.35
C THR A 1090 10.24 6.90 -0.46
N LEU A 1091 9.82 7.90 -1.25
CA LEU A 1091 10.55 9.17 -1.36
C LEU A 1091 10.53 9.96 -0.04
N GLY A 1092 9.39 9.96 0.65
CA GLY A 1092 9.26 10.55 1.99
C GLY A 1092 10.20 9.92 3.03
N GLY A 1093 10.46 8.61 2.94
CA GLY A 1093 11.43 7.90 3.77
C GLY A 1093 12.88 8.34 3.54
N TYR A 1094 13.33 8.45 2.28
CA TYR A 1094 14.67 8.97 1.99
C TYR A 1094 14.82 10.45 2.36
N ALA A 1095 13.79 11.26 2.13
CA ALA A 1095 13.78 12.65 2.56
C ALA A 1095 13.87 12.77 4.09
N ASN A 1096 13.17 11.90 4.82
CA ASN A 1096 13.26 11.83 6.27
C ASN A 1096 14.71 11.55 6.73
N SER A 1097 15.43 10.63 6.10
CA SER A 1097 16.86 10.39 6.39
C SER A 1097 17.73 11.62 6.18
N LEU A 1098 17.47 12.39 5.12
CA LEU A 1098 18.18 13.63 4.83
C LEU A 1098 17.90 14.70 5.89
N PHE A 1099 16.63 15.08 6.07
CA PHE A 1099 16.25 16.20 6.94
C PHE A 1099 16.56 15.89 8.40
N TRP A 1100 16.29 14.67 8.86
CA TRP A 1100 16.54 14.30 10.24
C TRP A 1100 18.03 14.38 10.60
N VAL A 1101 18.93 13.94 9.72
CA VAL A 1101 20.38 14.01 9.97
C VAL A 1101 20.84 15.47 10.06
N VAL A 1102 20.34 16.34 9.18
CA VAL A 1102 20.67 17.78 9.22
C VAL A 1102 20.23 18.41 10.54
N LEU A 1103 19.00 18.11 10.99
CA LEU A 1103 18.49 18.59 12.28
C LEU A 1103 19.33 18.09 13.47
N MET A 1104 19.82 16.85 13.44
CA MET A 1104 20.65 16.31 14.53
C MET A 1104 22.04 16.95 14.59
N ILE A 1105 22.70 17.17 13.45
CA ILE A 1105 24.07 17.73 13.38
C ILE A 1105 24.09 19.16 13.91
N VAL A 1106 23.13 19.98 13.46
CA VAL A 1106 23.15 21.43 13.72
C VAL A 1106 22.49 21.80 15.06
N SER A 1107 22.00 20.81 15.81
CA SER A 1107 21.29 21.04 17.06
C SER A 1107 22.12 21.58 18.22
N GLY A 1108 23.46 21.57 18.16
CA GLY A 1108 24.34 21.84 19.31
C GLY A 1108 24.69 20.58 20.13
N VAL A 1109 23.88 19.52 19.95
CA VAL A 1109 24.12 18.09 20.18
C VAL A 1109 25.58 17.63 20.17
N LEU A 1110 25.98 17.31 18.95
CA LEU A 1110 27.23 16.64 18.58
C LEU A 1110 28.27 17.62 18.05
N THR A 1111 27.82 18.78 17.60
CA THR A 1111 28.68 19.85 17.11
C THR A 1111 28.25 21.12 17.87
N PRO A 1112 28.99 21.47 18.93
CA PRO A 1112 28.76 22.69 19.69
C PRO A 1112 28.68 23.92 18.79
N HIS A 1113 27.92 24.93 19.22
CA HIS A 1113 27.72 26.16 18.44
C HIS A 1113 29.02 26.85 18.04
N ALA A 1114 30.02 26.81 18.92
CA ALA A 1114 31.33 27.40 18.69
C ALA A 1114 32.11 26.75 17.53
N TYR A 1115 31.81 25.47 17.24
CA TYR A 1115 32.53 24.64 16.27
C TYR A 1115 31.86 24.63 14.88
N LEU A 1116 30.65 25.19 14.76
CA LEU A 1116 30.02 25.35 13.46
C LEU A 1116 30.78 26.39 12.62
N ASN A 1117 30.92 26.11 11.33
CA ASN A 1117 31.56 27.03 10.39
C ASN A 1117 30.86 28.40 10.35
N ASP A 1118 31.56 29.42 9.84
CA ASP A 1118 31.07 30.80 9.76
C ASP A 1118 29.78 30.95 8.95
N PHE A 1119 29.48 30.00 8.05
CA PHE A 1119 28.27 30.03 7.25
C PHE A 1119 27.05 29.55 8.03
N TYR A 1120 27.12 28.41 8.74
CA TYR A 1120 25.98 27.81 9.44
C TYR A 1120 25.77 28.40 10.84
N ARG A 1121 26.85 28.78 11.52
CA ARG A 1121 26.84 29.31 12.89
C ARG A 1121 25.85 30.48 13.12
N PRO A 1122 25.68 31.45 12.19
CA PRO A 1122 24.81 32.60 12.42
C PRO A 1122 23.32 32.36 12.24
N TRP A 1123 22.89 31.32 11.50
CA TRP A 1123 21.47 31.17 11.13
C TRP A 1123 20.94 29.74 11.24
N LEU A 1124 21.66 28.73 10.75
CA LEU A 1124 21.14 27.36 10.67
C LEU A 1124 20.95 26.74 12.06
N PHE A 1125 21.85 27.05 13.00
CA PHE A 1125 21.74 26.70 14.42
C PHE A 1125 20.46 27.25 15.08
N TRP A 1126 20.08 28.49 14.74
CA TRP A 1126 18.91 29.16 15.34
C TRP A 1126 17.58 28.76 14.69
N ILE A 1127 17.62 28.28 13.45
CA ILE A 1127 16.45 27.78 12.72
C ILE A 1127 16.13 26.32 13.07
N ASP A 1128 17.09 25.55 13.59
CA ASP A 1128 16.86 24.16 13.94
C ASP A 1128 15.93 24.02 15.17
N PRO A 1129 14.75 23.37 15.04
CA PRO A 1129 13.87 23.09 16.18
C PRO A 1129 14.50 22.18 17.24
N MET A 1130 15.41 21.27 16.86
CA MET A 1130 15.98 20.30 17.81
C MET A 1130 16.91 20.95 18.82
N ARG A 1131 17.58 22.04 18.46
CA ARG A 1131 18.33 22.91 19.39
C ARG A 1131 17.52 23.34 20.62
N TYR A 1132 16.28 23.77 20.40
CA TYR A 1132 15.40 24.24 21.48
C TYR A 1132 14.88 23.08 22.33
N PHE A 1133 14.61 21.92 21.69
CA PHE A 1133 14.25 20.70 22.41
C PHE A 1133 15.37 20.24 23.35
N PHE A 1134 16.60 20.14 22.84
CA PHE A 1134 17.77 19.74 23.63
C PHE A 1134 18.15 20.80 24.66
N GLY A 1135 18.12 22.07 24.31
CA GLY A 1135 18.47 23.17 25.21
C GLY A 1135 17.57 23.23 26.44
N ALA A 1136 16.25 23.03 26.30
CA ALA A 1136 15.35 22.99 27.46
C ALA A 1136 15.48 21.67 28.26
N SER A 1137 15.68 20.54 27.58
CA SER A 1137 15.74 19.22 28.22
C SER A 1137 17.08 19.02 28.96
N LEU A 1138 18.21 19.16 28.27
CA LEU A 1138 19.57 19.04 28.87
C LEU A 1138 19.83 20.15 29.87
N GLY A 1139 19.45 21.38 29.52
CA GLY A 1139 19.57 22.53 30.41
C GLY A 1139 18.87 22.30 31.76
N SER A 1140 17.79 21.51 31.79
CA SER A 1140 17.06 21.17 33.02
C SER A 1140 17.62 19.95 33.74
N VAL A 1141 18.03 18.93 32.98
CA VAL A 1141 18.49 17.65 33.52
C VAL A 1141 19.87 17.73 34.16
N LEU A 1142 20.77 18.56 33.62
CA LEU A 1142 22.15 18.69 34.13
C LEU A 1142 22.34 19.88 35.09
N HIS A 1143 21.29 20.66 35.35
CA HIS A 1143 21.35 21.81 36.24
C HIS A 1143 21.64 21.39 37.69
N GLY A 1144 22.64 22.03 38.31
CA GLY A 1144 22.97 21.78 39.72
C GLY A 1144 23.52 20.37 40.02
N VAL A 1145 23.85 19.58 39.00
CA VAL A 1145 24.45 18.25 39.16
C VAL A 1145 25.94 18.40 39.45
N ALA A 1146 26.42 17.90 40.59
CA ALA A 1146 27.84 17.91 40.93
C ALA A 1146 28.64 16.92 40.06
N VAL A 1147 29.78 17.37 39.51
CA VAL A 1147 30.61 16.57 38.60
C VAL A 1147 31.76 15.92 39.36
N GLU A 1148 31.84 14.59 39.28
CA GLU A 1148 32.91 13.79 39.91
C GLU A 1148 33.80 13.17 38.83
N CYS A 1149 35.01 13.70 38.63
CA CYS A 1149 35.93 13.15 37.63
C CYS A 1149 36.45 11.76 38.02
N SER A 1150 36.46 10.84 37.05
CA SER A 1150 37.14 9.55 37.21
C SER A 1150 38.65 9.70 37.07
N SER A 1151 39.44 8.69 37.47
CA SER A 1151 40.91 8.76 37.38
C SER A 1151 41.44 8.96 35.96
N SER A 1152 40.66 8.61 34.93
CA SER A 1152 40.98 8.87 33.52
C SER A 1152 40.56 10.27 33.05
N ASP A 1153 39.64 10.94 33.74
CA ASP A 1153 39.17 12.28 33.39
C ASP A 1153 40.01 13.39 34.05
N LEU A 1154 40.91 13.00 34.97
CA LEU A 1154 41.75 13.93 35.72
C LEU A 1154 42.98 14.32 34.90
N VAL A 1155 43.18 15.62 34.77
CA VAL A 1155 44.43 16.18 34.23
C VAL A 1155 45.47 16.16 35.35
N VAL A 1156 46.61 15.51 35.09
CA VAL A 1156 47.71 15.38 36.06
C VAL A 1156 48.87 16.29 35.66
N PHE A 1157 49.32 17.13 36.59
CA PHE A 1157 50.49 18.00 36.41
C PHE A 1157 51.29 18.12 37.71
N ASP A 1158 52.53 18.61 37.65
CA ASP A 1158 53.36 18.83 38.83
C ASP A 1158 53.40 20.31 39.25
N ALA A 1159 53.28 20.56 40.56
CA ALA A 1159 53.47 21.89 41.13
C ALA A 1159 54.97 22.22 41.25
N PRO A 1160 55.37 23.49 41.06
CA PRO A 1160 56.75 23.90 41.25
C PRO A 1160 57.23 23.67 42.69
N PRO A 1161 58.53 23.39 42.90
CA PRO A 1161 59.08 23.06 44.22
C PRO A 1161 58.78 24.16 45.25
N GLY A 1162 58.15 23.78 46.37
CA GLY A 1162 57.80 24.70 47.46
C GLY A 1162 56.39 25.29 47.41
N SER A 1163 55.56 24.88 46.45
CA SER A 1163 54.13 25.22 46.37
C SER A 1163 53.25 23.96 46.45
N THR A 1164 52.04 24.07 47.02
CA THR A 1164 51.05 22.99 46.92
C THR A 1164 50.24 23.11 45.63
N CYS A 1165 49.66 22.01 45.16
CA CYS A 1165 48.81 21.97 43.97
C CYS A 1165 47.70 23.03 44.01
N GLY A 1166 47.04 23.20 45.15
CA GLY A 1166 46.01 24.22 45.34
C GLY A 1166 46.55 25.65 45.27
N GLN A 1167 47.75 25.92 45.80
CA GLN A 1167 48.37 27.25 45.75
C GLN A 1167 48.82 27.62 44.34
N TYR A 1168 49.38 26.66 43.60
CA TYR A 1168 49.81 26.87 42.23
C TYR A 1168 48.61 27.05 41.27
N ALA A 1169 47.58 26.22 41.41
CA ALA A 1169 46.39 26.27 40.56
C ALA A 1169 45.40 27.39 40.92
N ALA A 1170 45.57 28.09 42.06
CA ALA A 1170 44.62 29.11 42.53
C ALA A 1170 44.35 30.23 41.51
N ALA A 1171 45.40 30.69 40.81
CA ALA A 1171 45.24 31.72 39.77
C ALA A 1171 44.48 31.18 38.54
N PHE A 1172 44.70 29.91 38.19
CA PHE A 1172 44.05 29.25 37.06
C PHE A 1172 42.56 28.97 37.34
N LEU A 1173 42.22 28.49 38.55
CA LEU A 1173 40.84 28.30 39.00
C LEU A 1173 40.07 29.61 39.19
N GLY A 1174 40.77 30.76 39.24
CA GLY A 1174 40.14 32.07 39.26
C GLY A 1174 39.55 32.49 37.91
N SER A 1175 40.01 31.89 36.80
CA SER A 1175 39.56 32.19 35.43
C SER A 1175 38.96 31.01 34.68
N ASN A 1176 39.11 29.78 35.19
CA ASN A 1176 38.63 28.56 34.56
C ASN A 1176 37.75 27.76 35.55
N PRO A 1177 36.69 27.09 35.08
CA PRO A 1177 35.82 26.26 35.90
C PRO A 1177 36.56 25.04 36.48
N GLY A 1178 35.92 24.31 37.40
CA GLY A 1178 36.47 23.06 37.93
C GLY A 1178 37.15 23.16 39.31
N TYR A 1179 37.85 22.09 39.70
CA TYR A 1179 38.45 21.97 41.04
C TYR A 1179 39.67 21.03 41.06
N ILE A 1180 40.51 21.18 42.09
CA ILE A 1180 41.65 20.30 42.37
C ILE A 1180 41.23 19.24 43.38
N VAL A 1181 41.43 17.96 43.05
CA VAL A 1181 41.05 16.82 43.91
C VAL A 1181 41.97 16.69 45.13
N ASN A 1182 43.27 16.97 44.95
CA ASN A 1182 44.32 16.82 45.97
C ASN A 1182 45.06 18.15 46.26
N PRO A 1183 44.39 19.17 46.83
CA PRO A 1183 44.95 20.53 46.95
C PRO A 1183 46.20 20.64 47.83
N ASN A 1184 46.44 19.66 48.72
CA ASN A 1184 47.58 19.62 49.64
C ASN A 1184 48.79 18.87 49.09
N ALA A 1185 48.68 18.21 47.93
CA ALA A 1185 49.81 17.52 47.31
C ALA A 1185 50.84 18.51 46.75
N THR A 1186 52.07 18.06 46.54
CA THR A 1186 53.17 18.85 45.94
C THR A 1186 53.67 18.27 44.62
N ALA A 1187 53.14 17.11 44.22
CA ALA A 1187 53.39 16.40 42.97
C ALA A 1187 52.11 15.64 42.59
N ASP A 1188 51.95 15.24 41.33
CA ASP A 1188 50.75 14.55 40.81
C ASP A 1188 49.43 15.32 41.11
N CYS A 1189 49.44 16.63 40.88
CA CYS A 1189 48.26 17.48 41.03
C CYS A 1189 47.16 17.05 40.07
N SER A 1190 46.00 16.66 40.61
CA SER A 1190 44.86 16.15 39.86
C SER A 1190 43.77 17.22 39.74
N TYR A 1191 43.50 17.65 38.52
CA TYR A 1191 42.50 18.67 38.18
C TYR A 1191 41.29 18.07 37.46
N CYS A 1192 40.10 18.46 37.89
CA CYS A 1192 38.83 18.15 37.24
C CYS A 1192 38.29 19.43 36.56
N PRO A 1193 38.03 19.42 35.25
CA PRO A 1193 37.69 20.62 34.48
C PRO A 1193 36.31 21.22 34.78
N TYR A 1194 35.39 20.46 35.39
CA TYR A 1194 34.04 20.91 35.70
C TYR A 1194 33.68 20.54 37.14
N SER A 1195 33.03 21.45 37.84
CA SER A 1195 32.53 21.29 39.20
C SER A 1195 31.02 21.00 39.24
N VAL A 1196 30.27 21.62 38.33
CA VAL A 1196 28.82 21.48 38.18
C VAL A 1196 28.46 21.31 36.71
N GLY A 1197 27.41 20.54 36.41
CA GLY A 1197 26.95 20.25 35.05
C GLY A 1197 26.60 21.49 34.23
N ASP A 1198 26.25 22.61 34.86
CA ASP A 1198 26.03 23.90 34.19
C ASP A 1198 27.29 24.39 33.45
N GLU A 1199 28.49 24.20 34.02
CA GLU A 1199 29.76 24.59 33.37
C GLU A 1199 30.03 23.73 32.12
N TYR A 1200 29.58 22.47 32.12
CA TYR A 1200 29.63 21.60 30.94
C TYR A 1200 28.61 22.03 29.88
N LEU A 1201 27.38 22.39 30.29
CA LEU A 1201 26.34 22.87 29.38
C LEU A 1201 26.71 24.19 28.68
N ASP A 1202 27.44 25.07 29.35
CA ASP A 1202 27.90 26.34 28.76
C ASP A 1202 28.82 26.10 27.54
N THR A 1203 29.59 25.00 27.52
CA THR A 1203 30.40 24.61 26.34
C THR A 1203 29.56 24.27 25.11
N LEU A 1204 28.29 23.88 25.32
CA LEU A 1204 27.32 23.54 24.29
C LEU A 1204 26.39 24.71 23.95
N ASP A 1205 26.61 25.90 24.54
CA ASP A 1205 25.72 27.08 24.48
C ASP A 1205 24.36 26.83 25.16
N TYR A 1206 24.25 25.89 26.10
CA TYR A 1206 22.99 25.56 26.78
C TYR A 1206 22.93 26.16 28.18
N SER A 1207 21.81 26.77 28.55
CA SER A 1207 21.63 27.38 29.88
C SER A 1207 20.27 27.06 30.50
N TYR A 1208 20.26 26.72 31.79
CA TYR A 1208 19.04 26.51 32.56
C TYR A 1208 18.10 27.73 32.56
N GLY A 1209 18.66 28.95 32.49
CA GLY A 1209 17.88 30.20 32.46
C GLY A 1209 16.98 30.33 31.23
N GLN A 1210 17.34 29.70 30.11
CA GLN A 1210 16.62 29.80 28.83
C GLN A 1210 15.54 28.72 28.66
N ARG A 1211 15.33 27.82 29.62
CA ARG A 1211 14.46 26.64 29.47
C ARG A 1211 13.03 26.96 29.00
N TRP A 1212 12.39 28.00 29.55
CA TRP A 1212 11.03 28.40 29.18
C TRP A 1212 10.97 29.15 27.85
N TRP A 1213 12.03 29.87 27.50
CA TRP A 1213 12.18 30.48 26.18
C TRP A 1213 12.31 29.40 25.11
N ASN A 1214 13.20 28.43 25.32
CA ASN A 1214 13.40 27.29 24.44
C ASN A 1214 12.11 26.47 24.27
N TRP A 1215 11.37 26.24 25.37
CA TRP A 1215 10.05 25.62 25.31
C TRP A 1215 9.07 26.41 24.42
N ALA A 1216 8.96 27.73 24.61
CA ALA A 1216 8.05 28.57 23.84
C ALA A 1216 8.39 28.61 22.34
N VAL A 1217 9.68 28.71 22.00
CA VAL A 1217 10.15 28.68 20.62
C VAL A 1217 9.84 27.32 19.97
N PHE A 1218 10.06 26.21 20.70
CA PHE A 1218 9.76 24.88 20.21
C PHE A 1218 8.25 24.67 19.95
N VAL A 1219 7.38 25.23 20.80
CA VAL A 1219 5.93 25.28 20.55
C VAL A 1219 5.62 26.04 19.25
N GLY A 1220 6.30 27.16 19.00
CA GLY A 1220 6.19 27.91 17.75
C GLY A 1220 6.50 27.06 16.52
N PHE A 1221 7.55 26.23 16.57
CA PHE A 1221 7.88 25.29 15.50
C PHE A 1221 6.81 24.19 15.32
N CYS A 1222 6.24 23.68 16.41
CA CYS A 1222 5.13 22.72 16.32
C CYS A 1222 3.94 23.32 15.57
N CYS A 1223 3.53 24.56 15.90
CA CYS A 1223 2.46 25.27 15.21
C CYS A 1223 2.81 25.55 13.74
N THR A 1224 4.05 25.95 13.48
CA THR A 1224 4.54 26.27 12.13
C THR A 1224 4.51 25.04 11.23
N ASN A 1225 4.93 23.87 11.72
CA ASN A 1225 4.88 22.62 10.95
C ASN A 1225 3.45 22.31 10.50
N PHE A 1226 2.46 22.39 11.41
CA PHE A 1226 1.07 22.17 11.01
C PHE A 1226 0.59 23.24 10.02
N MET A 1227 0.91 24.52 10.23
CA MET A 1227 0.56 25.57 9.27
C MET A 1227 1.17 25.33 7.89
N LEU A 1228 2.43 24.91 7.81
CA LEU A 1228 3.10 24.59 6.55
C LEU A 1228 2.42 23.42 5.83
N VAL A 1229 1.92 22.42 6.55
CA VAL A 1229 1.13 21.33 5.95
C VAL A 1229 -0.08 21.89 5.19
N TYR A 1230 -0.81 22.86 5.77
CA TYR A 1230 -1.95 23.50 5.09
C TYR A 1230 -1.55 24.43 3.93
N VAL A 1231 -0.31 24.92 3.90
CA VAL A 1231 0.16 25.81 2.82
C VAL A 1231 0.70 25.01 1.64
N VAL A 1232 1.30 23.85 1.90
CA VAL A 1232 1.89 22.98 0.88
C VAL A 1232 0.82 22.19 0.13
N VAL A 1233 -0.20 21.70 0.84
CA VAL A 1233 -1.37 21.03 0.26
C VAL A 1233 -2.26 22.04 -0.44
#